data_AF-N1JFH2-F1
#
_entry.id   AF-N1JFH2-F1
#
_cell.length_a   1.000
_cell.length_b   1.000
_cell.length_c   1.000
_cell.angle_alpha   90.00
_cell.angle_beta   90.00
_cell.angle_gamma   90.00
#
_symmetry.space_group_name_H-M   'P 1'
#
loop_
_entity.id
_entity.type
_entity.pdbx_description
1 polymer ?
#
loop_
_entity_poly.entity_id
_entity_poly.type
_entity_poly.pdbx_seq_one_letter_code
_entity_poly.pdbx_strand_id
1 'polypeptide(L)'
;MELGLDRPKFEKKDVPNDLRNFDETTMAKAVTPGQANSSPATTDHCLPAKTQESRENGSRHKPIAHTTSSVVFHDPYEVMDEDEIRQGAPDPTTPLLKTDDEDPSDNSAYPQVRASVSATDNTTLSINTPRMWFLSLLFAIIGSSTNLFFSLRYPSVYITPVIALLLAHPLGLLWDRIWKSRDDPEDLFVAGSRVSGERHEGLWRRWRLWMGQGKWNEKEHSCVYVSSNVSFGFAFATDIIVEQTHFYNQKVSITYQLLLTLSTQILGYTFAGMTRRFLVRPGGMIWPGTLMSAAMFSTLHKEKNSVANGWKITRWRFFFIVWACSFLFYFLPGLFFPALSYFSVITWIWPKSVVVANLFGVVSGLGLFPVTFDWAQIAYIGSPLLTPFWAAMNVVGGLVIVMWIIAPIAYYNNVYYSSYMPILSSSVFDNTGKIYNVSRILTPDFVFDKESYQQYSPVYLPITYVLSYGLQFAALASLITHTACWHGKDIWKQWIRSLNEAKRQGNTSYRQVPTQNTVNTRQRRSSVNAEDLISQEDVHNRLMSRYEDAPMTWYLFIFISMVAVGIFVCEYYPVHLPWYGLLLALGICGTLFIPIGIIMAITNQQSSIYLICQLVCGALFPGRPVANMLFVTYGYISSAQGIKFSADLKLGHYMKIPPRILFKVQIVATIIASLSQILVLNWMFANVPGICKPDTSNGFICPLARVHFNGSILWGAVGPQKFFGPNATYASLVWCFPIGAIAPILLWLYARRRKSSLVRKINLPVVFGSLSWIPPATGLNFSVWALVCFVFNHLIKRRAGPWWAKYTMTLSAALDSGLAFGVVVVFFGFVFPGLMDNWSWWGTEIYKRGCDWAACSYLSVPEGDHFGPRFPN
;
A
#
# COMPACT_ATOMS: atom_id res chain seq x y z
N MET A 1 -37.68 -32.16 -48.10
CA MET A 1 -38.12 -31.02 -48.94
C MET A 1 -36.87 -30.24 -49.31
N GLU A 2 -36.77 -29.77 -50.55
CA GLU A 2 -35.62 -28.98 -51.04
C GLU A 2 -35.64 -27.56 -50.42
N LEU A 3 -34.71 -26.62 -50.61
CA LEU A 3 -33.52 -26.45 -51.49
C LEU A 3 -32.32 -25.98 -50.60
N GLY A 4 -31.08 -25.71 -51.03
CA GLY A 4 -30.40 -25.76 -52.32
C GLY A 4 -29.05 -25.02 -52.25
N LEU A 5 -28.21 -25.21 -53.28
CA LEU A 5 -26.85 -24.67 -53.51
C LEU A 5 -26.71 -23.13 -53.27
N ASP A 6 -25.54 -22.55 -52.98
CA ASP A 6 -24.33 -22.68 -53.83
C ASP A 6 -22.95 -22.37 -53.19
N ARG A 7 -21.87 -22.66 -53.92
CA ARG A 7 -20.49 -22.19 -53.64
C ARG A 7 -19.74 -21.83 -54.95
N PRO A 8 -19.13 -20.62 -55.06
CA PRO A 8 -18.10 -20.37 -56.07
C PRO A 8 -16.70 -20.87 -55.64
N LYS A 9 -15.80 -21.03 -56.61
CA LYS A 9 -14.42 -21.51 -56.47
C LYS A 9 -13.47 -20.63 -57.30
N PHE A 10 -12.25 -20.41 -56.79
CA PHE A 10 -11.01 -20.05 -57.51
C PHE A 10 -11.02 -19.02 -58.66
N GLU A 11 -10.10 -18.05 -58.57
CA GLU A 11 -9.10 -17.92 -59.63
C GLU A 11 -7.71 -17.51 -59.07
N LYS A 12 -6.66 -17.75 -59.84
CA LYS A 12 -5.27 -17.25 -59.67
C LYS A 12 -4.85 -16.62 -60.99
N LYS A 13 -4.08 -15.53 -60.97
CA LYS A 13 -3.25 -15.06 -62.09
C LYS A 13 -2.14 -14.11 -61.61
N ASP A 14 -0.94 -14.67 -61.53
CA ASP A 14 0.32 -14.24 -62.17
C ASP A 14 0.85 -12.79 -62.08
N VAL A 15 2.15 -12.65 -62.41
CA VAL A 15 3.06 -11.56 -62.02
C VAL A 15 3.86 -11.08 -63.24
N PRO A 16 4.17 -9.77 -63.34
CA PRO A 16 5.58 -9.34 -63.48
C PRO A 16 5.96 -8.36 -62.34
N ASN A 17 7.09 -8.43 -61.64
CA ASN A 17 8.52 -8.58 -62.00
C ASN A 17 9.16 -7.38 -62.72
N ASP A 18 9.67 -6.44 -61.92
CA ASP A 18 11.05 -5.90 -61.96
C ASP A 18 11.45 -5.66 -60.47
N LEU A 19 12.59 -6.14 -59.92
CA LEU A 19 14.00 -5.84 -60.21
C LEU A 19 14.36 -4.35 -59.92
N ARG A 20 15.37 -4.02 -59.09
CA ARG A 20 16.23 -4.83 -58.21
C ARG A 20 16.93 -3.94 -57.14
N ASN A 21 17.50 -4.59 -56.13
CA ASN A 21 18.46 -4.16 -55.08
C ASN A 21 19.19 -2.80 -55.25
N PHE A 22 19.51 -2.12 -54.13
CA PHE A 22 20.85 -2.23 -53.50
C PHE A 22 20.94 -1.62 -52.09
N ASP A 23 21.96 -2.05 -51.34
CA ASP A 23 22.14 -1.87 -49.89
C ASP A 23 23.13 -0.76 -49.47
N GLU A 24 23.04 -0.41 -48.19
CA GLU A 24 24.09 0.02 -47.24
C GLU A 24 25.41 0.72 -47.70
N THR A 25 25.56 1.95 -47.21
CA THR A 25 26.76 2.52 -46.52
C THR A 25 28.01 3.06 -47.26
N THR A 26 28.56 4.11 -46.63
CA THR A 26 30.00 4.47 -46.40
C THR A 26 30.62 5.68 -47.15
N MET A 27 31.43 6.45 -46.39
CA MET A 27 32.53 7.38 -46.76
C MET A 27 32.28 8.81 -47.33
N ALA A 28 32.21 9.79 -46.42
CA ALA A 28 33.28 10.77 -46.08
C ALA A 28 33.79 11.90 -47.03
N LYS A 29 34.13 13.04 -46.39
CA LYS A 29 35.09 14.14 -46.72
C LYS A 29 34.76 15.26 -47.74
N ALA A 30 34.44 16.45 -47.20
CA ALA A 30 35.06 17.77 -47.48
C ALA A 30 34.75 18.69 -46.25
N VAL A 31 35.58 19.54 -45.62
CA VAL A 31 36.83 20.30 -45.94
C VAL A 31 36.57 21.71 -46.52
N THR A 32 36.35 22.68 -45.61
CA THR A 32 36.98 24.04 -45.41
C THR A 32 37.60 24.85 -46.59
N PRO A 33 37.88 26.19 -46.47
CA PRO A 33 37.80 27.10 -45.30
C PRO A 33 37.13 28.49 -45.56
N GLY A 34 37.18 29.40 -44.58
CA GLY A 34 37.00 30.86 -44.74
C GLY A 34 37.28 31.60 -43.42
N GLN A 35 38.13 32.65 -43.40
CA GLN A 35 38.72 33.17 -42.16
C GLN A 35 39.13 34.66 -42.20
N ALA A 36 39.03 35.33 -41.03
CA ALA A 36 39.81 36.49 -40.55
C ALA A 36 39.48 37.96 -40.98
N ASN A 37 39.94 38.87 -40.10
CA ASN A 37 40.06 40.35 -40.15
C ASN A 37 38.80 41.20 -39.85
N SER A 38 38.86 42.34 -39.12
CA SER A 38 39.90 42.88 -38.20
C SER A 38 39.37 44.08 -37.36
N SER A 39 39.97 44.35 -36.19
CA SER A 39 39.75 45.53 -35.28
C SER A 39 40.41 46.85 -35.84
N PRO A 40 40.54 48.02 -35.14
CA PRO A 40 40.16 48.42 -33.74
C PRO A 40 39.62 49.88 -33.51
N ALA A 41 39.24 50.23 -32.26
CA ALA A 41 39.23 51.58 -31.60
C ALA A 41 38.62 51.46 -30.16
N THR A 42 39.28 51.78 -29.03
CA THR A 42 39.37 53.09 -28.28
C THR A 42 38.03 53.82 -28.04
N THR A 43 37.64 54.26 -26.83
CA THR A 43 38.31 54.31 -25.49
C THR A 43 37.26 54.04 -24.35
N ASP A 44 37.23 54.50 -23.07
CA ASP A 44 37.98 55.47 -22.21
C ASP A 44 37.87 55.15 -20.68
N HIS A 45 38.28 56.06 -19.79
CA HIS A 45 38.39 55.92 -18.31
C HIS A 45 37.15 56.34 -17.48
N CYS A 46 37.01 55.81 -16.25
CA CYS A 46 37.11 56.61 -15.00
C CYS A 46 37.06 55.79 -13.68
N LEU A 47 37.80 56.25 -12.65
CA LEU A 47 37.79 55.75 -11.26
C LEU A 47 38.04 56.91 -10.28
N PRO A 48 37.34 56.96 -9.13
CA PRO A 48 37.92 57.46 -7.88
C PRO A 48 37.44 56.65 -6.64
N ALA A 49 37.95 56.82 -5.42
CA ALA A 49 39.28 57.16 -4.89
C ALA A 49 39.28 56.83 -3.37
N LYS A 50 40.44 56.69 -2.72
CA LYS A 50 40.54 56.51 -1.26
C LYS A 50 40.95 57.82 -0.56
N THR A 51 40.51 58.00 0.68
CA THR A 51 41.02 59.01 1.62
C THR A 51 41.32 58.35 2.97
N GLN A 52 42.34 58.83 3.69
CA GLN A 52 42.75 58.35 5.02
C GLN A 52 42.77 59.50 6.02
N GLU A 53 42.43 59.24 7.28
CA GLU A 53 42.79 59.98 8.51
C GLU A 53 42.25 59.17 9.71
N SER A 54 42.73 59.27 10.95
CA SER A 54 44.08 59.52 11.52
C SER A 54 44.08 59.02 12.99
N ARG A 55 45.22 59.04 13.70
CA ARG A 55 45.37 58.50 15.08
C ARG A 55 45.20 59.58 16.16
N GLU A 56 44.69 59.18 17.34
CA GLU A 56 45.39 59.49 18.61
C GLU A 56 44.99 58.56 19.79
N ASN A 57 45.54 58.79 20.99
CA ASN A 57 45.62 57.85 22.14
C ASN A 57 45.09 58.49 23.45
N GLY A 58 44.42 57.72 24.33
CA GLY A 58 43.93 58.26 25.62
C GLY A 58 43.41 57.22 26.65
N SER A 59 44.19 56.96 27.69
CA SER A 59 44.08 55.88 28.69
C SER A 59 42.85 55.81 29.64
N ARG A 60 42.50 54.56 30.02
CA ARG A 60 41.94 54.09 31.34
C ARG A 60 40.56 54.59 31.84
N HIS A 61 39.55 53.71 31.76
CA HIS A 61 39.02 52.95 32.93
C HIS A 61 38.05 51.81 32.50
N LYS A 62 37.74 50.89 33.43
CA LYS A 62 36.77 49.76 33.37
C LYS A 62 36.34 49.44 34.82
N PRO A 63 35.24 48.71 35.10
CA PRO A 63 34.24 48.07 34.23
C PRO A 63 32.93 48.91 34.18
N ILE A 64 31.75 48.54 33.65
CA ILE A 64 31.00 47.26 33.54
C ILE A 64 30.29 47.18 32.17
N ALA A 65 30.11 45.98 31.63
CA ALA A 65 29.65 45.77 30.26
C ALA A 65 28.15 45.45 30.15
N HIS A 66 27.44 46.26 29.36
CA HIS A 66 26.35 45.79 28.51
C HIS A 66 26.84 45.86 27.06
N THR A 67 26.62 44.83 26.25
CA THR A 67 26.99 44.84 24.83
C THR A 67 25.97 44.07 24.01
N THR A 68 25.19 44.83 23.25
CA THR A 68 24.28 44.31 22.22
C THR A 68 25.11 43.81 21.04
N SER A 69 25.03 42.53 20.71
CA SER A 69 25.73 41.96 19.55
C SER A 69 24.86 42.07 18.30
N SER A 70 25.20 43.01 17.40
CA SER A 70 24.67 43.03 16.03
C SER A 70 25.24 41.85 15.23
N VAL A 71 24.37 41.15 14.49
CA VAL A 71 24.78 40.07 13.59
C VAL A 71 25.06 40.65 12.21
N VAL A 72 26.28 40.42 11.70
CA VAL A 72 26.67 40.79 10.34
C VAL A 72 26.10 39.77 9.36
N PHE A 73 25.48 40.25 8.28
CA PHE A 73 25.07 39.41 7.15
C PHE A 73 26.28 39.13 6.25
N HIS A 74 26.42 37.89 5.78
CA HIS A 74 27.30 37.52 4.68
C HIS A 74 26.45 37.12 3.47
N ASP A 75 26.68 37.76 2.32
CA ASP A 75 26.10 37.35 1.04
C ASP A 75 26.83 36.11 0.49
N PRO A 76 26.11 35.06 0.04
CA PRO A 76 26.70 33.85 -0.50
C PRO A 76 26.68 33.83 -2.04
N TYR A 77 27.34 34.82 -2.68
CA TYR A 77 27.53 34.87 -4.14
C TYR A 77 28.92 35.41 -4.53
N GLU A 78 29.96 34.63 -4.27
CA GLU A 78 31.23 34.75 -4.99
C GLU A 78 31.46 33.49 -5.83
N VAL A 79 31.93 33.69 -7.07
CA VAL A 79 32.29 32.62 -8.00
C VAL A 79 33.79 32.38 -7.85
N MET A 80 34.22 31.13 -7.68
CA MET A 80 35.64 30.77 -7.70
C MET A 80 36.08 30.43 -9.12
N ASP A 81 37.23 30.95 -9.52
CA ASP A 81 37.83 30.73 -10.84
C ASP A 81 38.40 29.31 -11.02
N GLU A 82 38.58 28.90 -12.28
CA GLU A 82 38.69 27.48 -12.67
C GLU A 82 40.13 26.91 -12.74
N ASP A 83 41.17 27.70 -12.43
CA ASP A 83 42.56 27.43 -12.85
C ASP A 83 43.46 26.66 -11.85
N GLU A 84 43.04 26.39 -10.60
CA GLU A 84 43.93 25.73 -9.60
C GLU A 84 43.97 24.18 -9.66
N ILE A 85 43.31 23.54 -10.64
CA ILE A 85 43.25 22.07 -10.76
C ILE A 85 44.44 21.51 -11.58
N ARG A 86 45.69 21.73 -11.14
CA ARG A 86 46.86 21.19 -11.88
C ARG A 86 48.21 21.03 -11.14
N GLN A 87 48.25 20.35 -9.98
CA GLN A 87 49.42 19.55 -9.55
C GLN A 87 49.11 18.64 -8.35
N GLY A 88 49.71 17.44 -8.30
CA GLY A 88 49.60 16.49 -7.18
C GLY A 88 49.22 15.07 -7.59
N ALA A 89 50.21 14.19 -7.74
CA ALA A 89 49.98 12.75 -7.85
C ALA A 89 49.97 12.09 -6.45
N PRO A 90 49.07 11.13 -6.16
CA PRO A 90 48.94 10.56 -4.81
C PRO A 90 49.97 9.45 -4.51
N ASP A 91 50.50 9.48 -3.29
CA ASP A 91 51.42 8.49 -2.72
C ASP A 91 50.66 7.22 -2.24
N PRO A 92 51.13 5.98 -2.50
CA PRO A 92 50.26 4.80 -2.54
C PRO A 92 50.06 4.07 -1.19
N THR A 93 50.27 4.73 -0.04
CA THR A 93 50.34 4.06 1.28
C THR A 93 49.27 4.47 2.31
N THR A 94 48.22 5.20 1.91
CA THR A 94 47.10 5.56 2.81
C THR A 94 45.80 4.79 2.49
N PRO A 95 45.14 4.11 3.45
CA PRO A 95 43.85 3.46 3.22
C PRO A 95 42.75 4.48 2.88
N LEU A 96 42.09 4.28 1.73
CA LEU A 96 41.03 5.17 1.22
C LEU A 96 39.75 5.13 2.06
N LEU A 97 39.74 5.89 3.16
CA LEU A 97 38.51 6.43 3.73
C LEU A 97 37.95 7.46 2.74
N LYS A 98 36.89 7.07 2.01
CA LYS A 98 36.06 8.04 1.29
C LYS A 98 35.29 8.90 2.28
N THR A 99 35.81 10.09 2.56
CA THR A 99 35.01 11.22 3.02
C THR A 99 34.31 11.82 1.80
N ASP A 100 33.12 11.28 1.48
CA ASP A 100 32.19 11.98 0.60
C ASP A 100 31.57 13.13 1.43
N ASP A 101 31.92 14.39 1.17
CA ASP A 101 31.53 15.56 1.98
C ASP A 101 30.00 15.84 2.02
N GLU A 102 29.16 15.03 1.37
CA GLU A 102 27.69 15.09 1.43
C GLU A 102 27.05 14.23 2.57
N ASP A 103 27.75 13.29 3.24
CA ASP A 103 27.16 12.45 4.33
C ASP A 103 27.63 12.92 5.74
N PRO A 104 26.80 13.65 6.51
CA PRO A 104 27.22 14.20 7.80
C PRO A 104 27.46 13.11 8.86
N SER A 105 28.42 13.35 9.75
CA SER A 105 28.89 12.40 10.79
C SER A 105 27.82 11.93 11.80
N ASP A 106 26.66 12.58 11.81
CA ASP A 106 25.51 12.29 12.67
C ASP A 106 24.26 12.05 11.78
N ASN A 107 24.30 10.94 11.03
CA ASN A 107 23.23 10.45 10.16
C ASN A 107 22.77 9.04 10.61
N SER A 108 21.58 8.61 10.19
CA SER A 108 20.90 7.42 10.70
C SER A 108 21.71 6.10 10.59
N ALA A 109 21.53 5.22 11.57
CA ALA A 109 22.25 3.94 11.66
C ALA A 109 21.91 2.94 10.54
N TYR A 110 20.84 3.18 9.79
CA TYR A 110 20.34 2.29 8.74
C TYR A 110 20.69 2.86 7.35
N PRO A 111 21.59 2.23 6.55
CA PRO A 111 22.03 2.78 5.26
C PRO A 111 20.90 3.06 4.26
N GLN A 112 19.79 2.31 4.37
CA GLN A 112 18.59 2.50 3.57
C GLN A 112 17.90 3.85 3.86
N VAL A 113 17.91 4.27 5.14
CA VAL A 113 17.36 5.55 5.60
C VAL A 113 18.26 6.70 5.16
N ARG A 114 19.59 6.61 5.40
CA ARG A 114 20.57 7.61 4.91
C ARG A 114 20.45 7.88 3.41
N ALA A 115 20.33 6.83 2.61
CA ALA A 115 20.25 6.94 1.14
C ALA A 115 18.92 7.53 0.61
N SER A 116 17.90 7.68 1.46
CA SER A 116 16.54 8.07 1.05
C SER A 116 16.04 9.36 1.71
N VAL A 117 16.59 9.73 2.88
CA VAL A 117 16.07 10.79 3.75
C VAL A 117 17.20 11.71 4.20
N SER A 118 17.00 13.03 4.11
CA SER A 118 18.00 14.00 4.58
C SER A 118 18.24 13.93 6.09
N ALA A 119 19.50 14.02 6.52
CA ALA A 119 19.87 14.27 7.92
C ALA A 119 19.60 15.73 8.38
N THR A 120 19.26 16.61 7.44
CA THR A 120 18.94 18.02 7.66
C THR A 120 17.44 18.30 7.57
N ASP A 121 17.01 19.41 8.16
CA ASP A 121 15.65 19.93 8.10
C ASP A 121 15.64 21.45 7.92
N ASN A 122 14.71 21.97 7.11
CA ASN A 122 14.45 23.39 6.95
C ASN A 122 13.07 23.77 7.53
N THR A 123 13.07 24.70 8.47
CA THR A 123 11.90 25.19 9.22
C THR A 123 11.20 26.38 8.56
N THR A 124 11.80 27.04 7.56
CA THR A 124 11.24 28.22 6.88
C THR A 124 10.38 27.89 5.65
N LEU A 125 10.22 26.60 5.32
CA LEU A 125 9.33 26.17 4.24
C LEU A 125 7.86 26.31 4.65
N SER A 126 7.02 26.78 3.73
CA SER A 126 5.57 26.78 3.86
C SER A 126 5.03 25.34 3.87
N ILE A 127 3.97 25.08 4.62
CA ILE A 127 3.32 23.74 4.67
C ILE A 127 1.79 23.88 4.65
N ASN A 128 1.23 24.73 5.51
CA ASN A 128 -0.21 24.95 5.61
C ASN A 128 -0.69 26.05 4.65
N THR A 129 -0.67 25.77 3.34
CA THR A 129 -1.08 26.71 2.28
C THR A 129 -2.35 26.24 1.56
N PRO A 130 -3.15 27.16 0.96
CA PRO A 130 -4.39 26.76 0.28
C PRO A 130 -4.18 25.85 -0.92
N ARG A 131 -3.03 25.93 -1.63
CA ARG A 131 -2.68 24.97 -2.69
C ARG A 131 -2.53 23.53 -2.16
N MET A 132 -1.93 23.37 -0.97
CA MET A 132 -1.81 22.07 -0.32
C MET A 132 -3.20 21.51 -0.01
N TRP A 133 -4.12 22.33 0.53
CA TRP A 133 -5.48 21.90 0.84
C TRP A 133 -6.27 21.56 -0.43
N PHE A 134 -6.28 22.43 -1.44
CA PHE A 134 -7.01 22.20 -2.68
C PHE A 134 -6.58 20.90 -3.39
N LEU A 135 -5.26 20.69 -3.56
CA LEU A 135 -4.75 19.47 -4.18
C LEU A 135 -5.02 18.23 -3.30
N SER A 136 -4.88 18.35 -1.97
CA SER A 136 -5.22 17.26 -1.03
C SER A 136 -6.66 16.79 -1.16
N LEU A 137 -7.62 17.73 -1.24
CA LEU A 137 -9.04 17.41 -1.38
C LEU A 137 -9.39 16.91 -2.78
N LEU A 138 -8.80 17.48 -3.83
CA LEU A 138 -9.01 17.07 -5.22
C LEU A 138 -8.61 15.60 -5.43
N PHE A 139 -7.40 15.22 -5.01
CA PHE A 139 -6.96 13.83 -5.08
C PHE A 139 -7.73 12.92 -4.12
N ALA A 140 -8.06 13.38 -2.91
CA ALA A 140 -8.87 12.59 -1.97
C ALA A 140 -10.23 12.19 -2.55
N ILE A 141 -10.95 13.14 -3.16
CA ILE A 141 -12.27 12.88 -3.78
C ILE A 141 -12.11 11.96 -4.99
N ILE A 142 -11.23 12.29 -5.95
CA ILE A 142 -11.11 11.51 -7.19
C ILE A 142 -10.62 10.08 -6.90
N GLY A 143 -9.54 9.91 -6.13
CA GLY A 143 -8.97 8.59 -5.87
C GLY A 143 -9.87 7.68 -5.03
N SER A 144 -10.53 8.21 -4.00
CA SER A 144 -11.46 7.43 -3.15
C SER A 144 -12.68 6.93 -3.92
N SER A 145 -13.27 7.80 -4.76
CA SER A 145 -14.39 7.51 -5.64
C SER A 145 -14.04 6.46 -6.71
N THR A 146 -12.92 6.65 -7.41
CA THR A 146 -12.53 5.75 -8.51
C THR A 146 -12.12 4.37 -8.00
N ASN A 147 -11.43 4.28 -6.85
CA ASN A 147 -11.08 2.98 -6.26
C ASN A 147 -12.29 2.20 -5.74
N LEU A 148 -13.32 2.87 -5.24
CA LEU A 148 -14.58 2.21 -4.89
C LEU A 148 -15.35 1.73 -6.14
N PHE A 149 -15.40 2.56 -7.19
CA PHE A 149 -16.07 2.19 -8.44
C PHE A 149 -15.47 0.91 -9.05
N PHE A 150 -14.16 0.75 -9.00
CA PHE A 150 -13.48 -0.44 -9.52
C PHE A 150 -13.33 -1.60 -8.52
N SER A 151 -13.58 -1.44 -7.21
CA SER A 151 -13.52 -2.57 -6.25
C SER A 151 -14.69 -3.54 -6.40
N LEU A 152 -15.84 -3.07 -6.90
CA LEU A 152 -17.03 -3.90 -7.15
C LEU A 152 -16.97 -4.66 -8.49
N ARG A 153 -15.98 -4.36 -9.35
CA ARG A 153 -15.75 -5.01 -10.65
C ARG A 153 -14.70 -6.13 -10.52
N TYR A 154 -14.74 -7.12 -11.41
CA TYR A 154 -13.65 -8.10 -11.55
C TYR A 154 -13.09 -8.12 -12.99
N PRO A 155 -11.75 -8.12 -13.18
CA PRO A 155 -10.72 -7.90 -12.17
C PRO A 155 -10.82 -6.48 -11.57
N SER A 156 -10.66 -6.38 -10.26
CA SER A 156 -10.73 -5.12 -9.52
C SER A 156 -9.42 -4.35 -9.68
N VAL A 157 -9.49 -3.09 -10.11
CA VAL A 157 -8.31 -2.25 -10.38
C VAL A 157 -8.13 -1.24 -9.25
N TYR A 158 -6.95 -1.23 -8.62
CA TYR A 158 -6.64 -0.33 -7.52
C TYR A 158 -5.64 0.74 -7.96
N ILE A 159 -6.09 2.00 -7.97
CA ILE A 159 -5.23 3.16 -8.24
C ILE A 159 -4.36 3.42 -7.01
N THR A 160 -3.04 3.47 -7.21
CA THR A 160 -2.10 3.74 -6.12
C THR A 160 -1.94 5.26 -5.87
N PRO A 161 -1.73 5.71 -4.61
CA PRO A 161 -1.54 7.12 -4.29
C PRO A 161 -0.26 7.72 -4.91
N VAL A 162 0.60 6.89 -5.50
CA VAL A 162 1.76 7.35 -6.27
C VAL A 162 1.36 8.15 -7.52
N ILE A 163 0.13 7.99 -8.02
CA ILE A 163 -0.42 8.91 -9.04
C ILE A 163 -0.49 10.34 -8.49
N ALA A 164 -0.99 10.54 -7.26
CA ALA A 164 -1.02 11.85 -6.64
C ALA A 164 0.41 12.38 -6.36
N LEU A 165 1.35 11.50 -5.96
CA LEU A 165 2.77 11.86 -5.80
C LEU A 165 3.40 12.39 -7.10
N LEU A 166 2.95 11.93 -8.26
CA LEU A 166 3.50 12.41 -9.53
C LEU A 166 2.71 13.59 -10.07
N LEU A 167 1.37 13.53 -10.11
CA LEU A 167 0.53 14.60 -10.68
C LEU A 167 0.45 15.85 -9.81
N ALA A 168 0.57 15.77 -8.48
CA ALA A 168 0.53 16.96 -7.63
C ALA A 168 1.73 17.90 -7.87
N HIS A 169 2.89 17.37 -8.28
CA HIS A 169 4.09 18.18 -8.53
C HIS A 169 3.96 19.19 -9.69
N PRO A 170 3.61 18.80 -10.94
CA PRO A 170 3.39 19.75 -12.03
C PRO A 170 2.15 20.63 -11.78
N LEU A 171 1.11 20.13 -11.09
CA LEU A 171 -0.05 20.95 -10.71
C LEU A 171 0.32 22.03 -9.69
N GLY A 172 1.20 21.73 -8.72
CA GLY A 172 1.72 22.71 -7.76
C GLY A 172 2.62 23.76 -8.40
N LEU A 173 3.48 23.37 -9.35
CA LEU A 173 4.26 24.31 -10.16
C LEU A 173 3.40 25.17 -11.09
N LEU A 174 2.33 24.60 -11.68
CA LEU A 174 1.36 25.33 -12.47
C LEU A 174 0.58 26.34 -11.62
N TRP A 175 0.16 25.95 -10.41
CA TRP A 175 -0.48 26.85 -9.45
C TRP A 175 0.44 28.03 -9.08
N ASP A 176 1.70 27.76 -8.77
CA ASP A 176 2.70 28.79 -8.51
C ASP A 176 2.91 29.74 -9.70
N ARG A 177 2.80 29.24 -10.93
CA ARG A 177 2.88 30.04 -12.17
C ARG A 177 1.62 30.85 -12.48
N ILE A 178 0.45 30.45 -11.97
CA ILE A 178 -0.83 31.14 -12.18
C ILE A 178 -1.02 32.27 -11.17
N TRP A 179 -0.71 32.03 -9.88
CA TRP A 179 -1.16 32.91 -8.79
C TRP A 179 -0.15 33.99 -8.35
N LYS A 180 1.11 33.89 -8.75
CA LYS A 180 2.19 34.77 -8.30
C LYS A 180 2.60 35.81 -9.34
N SER A 181 2.91 37.01 -8.87
CA SER A 181 3.69 38.00 -9.63
C SER A 181 5.16 37.99 -9.19
N ARG A 182 6.01 38.72 -9.92
CA ARG A 182 7.38 39.01 -9.50
C ARG A 182 7.44 40.02 -8.34
N ASP A 183 6.38 40.79 -8.16
CA ASP A 183 6.24 41.91 -7.22
C ASP A 183 5.53 41.51 -5.91
N ASP A 184 5.43 40.20 -5.65
CA ASP A 184 4.82 39.67 -4.42
C ASP A 184 5.85 39.67 -3.27
N PRO A 185 5.48 40.21 -2.09
CA PRO A 185 6.41 40.36 -0.97
C PRO A 185 6.78 39.00 -0.35
N GLU A 186 7.99 38.92 0.23
CA GLU A 186 8.46 37.70 0.88
C GLU A 186 7.63 37.35 2.12
N ASP A 187 7.17 36.10 2.19
CA ASP A 187 6.41 35.54 3.31
C ASP A 187 7.32 34.79 4.29
N LEU A 188 7.32 35.22 5.54
CA LEU A 188 7.98 34.51 6.64
C LEU A 188 7.10 33.37 7.15
N PHE A 189 7.62 32.14 7.08
CA PHE A 189 6.98 30.95 7.65
C PHE A 189 7.74 30.46 8.88
N VAL A 190 7.02 30.16 9.95
CA VAL A 190 7.54 29.51 11.15
C VAL A 190 6.73 28.23 11.36
N ALA A 191 7.44 27.10 11.47
CA ALA A 191 6.87 25.76 11.61
C ALA A 191 5.77 25.43 10.57
N GLY A 192 5.92 25.93 9.33
CA GLY A 192 4.99 25.67 8.22
C GLY A 192 3.74 26.55 8.16
N SER A 193 3.55 27.48 9.11
CA SER A 193 2.50 28.50 9.11
C SER A 193 3.06 29.89 8.79
N ARG A 194 2.32 30.69 8.02
CA ARG A 194 2.65 32.09 7.70
C ARG A 194 2.53 32.95 8.96
N VAL A 195 3.56 33.74 9.25
CA VAL A 195 3.50 34.78 10.29
C VAL A 195 3.16 36.10 9.60
N SER A 196 1.90 36.49 9.62
CA SER A 196 1.44 37.72 8.97
C SER A 196 1.86 38.95 9.78
N GLY A 197 2.62 39.86 9.15
CA GLY A 197 2.52 41.28 9.47
C GLY A 197 1.20 41.85 8.91
N GLU A 198 0.59 42.80 9.59
CA GLU A 198 -0.64 43.44 9.11
C GLU A 198 -0.37 44.32 7.89
N ARG A 199 -1.17 44.14 6.83
CA ARG A 199 -1.17 45.01 5.64
C ARG A 199 -2.60 45.28 5.17
N HIS A 200 -2.90 46.56 4.99
CA HIS A 200 -4.15 47.04 4.40
C HIS A 200 -4.02 47.05 2.88
N GLU A 201 -4.65 46.08 2.22
CA GLU A 201 -4.71 46.00 0.75
C GLU A 201 -6.11 45.61 0.28
N GLY A 202 -6.45 45.99 -0.96
CA GLY A 202 -7.75 45.73 -1.57
C GLY A 202 -8.08 44.23 -1.69
N LEU A 203 -9.37 43.90 -1.53
CA LEU A 203 -9.90 42.54 -1.40
C LEU A 203 -9.35 41.55 -2.44
N TRP A 204 -9.29 41.93 -3.72
CA TRP A 204 -8.86 41.05 -4.80
C TRP A 204 -7.35 40.73 -4.72
N ARG A 205 -6.50 41.72 -4.41
CA ARG A 205 -5.06 41.52 -4.19
C ARG A 205 -4.83 40.68 -2.93
N ARG A 206 -5.59 40.92 -1.86
CA ARG A 206 -5.57 40.11 -0.62
C ARG A 206 -5.94 38.64 -0.88
N TRP A 207 -6.91 38.37 -1.77
CA TRP A 207 -7.27 37.00 -2.16
C TRP A 207 -6.21 36.34 -3.06
N ARG A 208 -5.65 37.04 -4.05
CA ARG A 208 -4.52 36.53 -4.86
C ARG A 208 -3.30 36.19 -3.98
N LEU A 209 -2.93 37.09 -3.07
CA LEU A 209 -1.85 36.89 -2.08
C LEU A 209 -2.17 35.84 -1.01
N TRP A 210 -3.44 35.43 -0.87
CA TRP A 210 -3.80 34.25 -0.09
C TRP A 210 -3.58 32.96 -0.89
N MET A 211 -3.98 32.92 -2.16
CA MET A 211 -3.80 31.78 -3.07
C MET A 211 -2.33 31.48 -3.42
N GLY A 212 -1.47 32.51 -3.47
CA GLY A 212 -0.06 32.42 -3.87
C GLY A 212 0.99 32.18 -2.77
N GLN A 213 0.59 31.94 -1.51
CA GLN A 213 1.48 31.87 -0.33
C GLN A 213 2.69 30.91 -0.48
N GLY A 214 3.91 31.39 -0.24
CA GLY A 214 5.14 30.56 -0.20
C GLY A 214 5.47 29.86 -1.52
N LYS A 215 6.59 29.13 -1.62
CA LYS A 215 6.97 28.35 -2.83
C LYS A 215 6.62 26.87 -2.68
N TRP A 216 6.09 26.27 -3.76
CA TRP A 216 5.82 24.82 -3.83
C TRP A 216 7.08 24.03 -3.47
N ASN A 217 6.94 23.06 -2.56
CA ASN A 217 8.08 22.42 -1.91
C ASN A 217 7.82 20.97 -1.48
N GLU A 218 8.89 20.30 -1.03
CA GLU A 218 8.90 18.88 -0.64
C GLU A 218 7.88 18.54 0.47
N LYS A 219 7.65 19.45 1.42
CA LYS A 219 6.76 19.23 2.58
C LYS A 219 5.28 19.38 2.24
N GLU A 220 4.92 20.43 1.49
CA GLU A 220 3.54 20.59 0.97
C GLU A 220 3.15 19.42 0.07
N HIS A 221 4.07 19.02 -0.80
CA HIS A 221 3.87 17.89 -1.70
C HIS A 221 3.69 16.57 -0.93
N SER A 222 4.48 16.36 0.14
CA SER A 222 4.32 15.22 1.03
C SER A 222 2.96 15.22 1.75
N CYS A 223 2.42 16.37 2.14
CA CYS A 223 1.07 16.46 2.73
C CYS A 223 -0.04 16.05 1.74
N VAL A 224 0.04 16.48 0.47
CA VAL A 224 -0.92 16.08 -0.58
C VAL A 224 -0.89 14.57 -0.81
N TYR A 225 0.30 13.97 -0.79
CA TYR A 225 0.43 12.51 -0.88
C TYR A 225 -0.10 11.79 0.36
N VAL A 226 0.15 12.26 1.58
CA VAL A 226 -0.42 11.65 2.80
C VAL A 226 -1.95 11.72 2.78
N SER A 227 -2.54 12.85 2.38
CA SER A 227 -3.98 12.94 2.13
C SER A 227 -4.46 11.87 1.15
N SER A 228 -3.72 11.67 0.06
CA SER A 228 -4.04 10.68 -0.97
C SER A 228 -3.87 9.24 -0.48
N ASN A 229 -2.81 8.92 0.26
CA ASN A 229 -2.57 7.56 0.79
C ASN A 229 -3.66 7.12 1.78
N VAL A 230 -4.16 8.06 2.58
CA VAL A 230 -5.35 7.88 3.43
C VAL A 230 -6.60 7.63 2.58
N SER A 231 -6.91 8.55 1.67
CA SER A 231 -8.19 8.54 0.94
C SER A 231 -8.31 7.48 -0.16
N PHE A 232 -7.21 7.04 -0.77
CA PHE A 232 -7.24 6.06 -1.86
C PHE A 232 -7.57 4.64 -1.36
N GLY A 233 -7.47 4.38 -0.04
CA GLY A 233 -7.98 3.14 0.53
C GLY A 233 -9.49 3.03 0.36
N PHE A 234 -9.97 2.00 -0.34
CA PHE A 234 -11.41 1.71 -0.36
C PHE A 234 -11.91 1.42 1.05
N ALA A 235 -13.06 1.98 1.41
CA ALA A 235 -13.65 1.74 2.72
C ALA A 235 -14.32 0.37 2.73
N PHE A 236 -13.70 -0.63 3.35
CA PHE A 236 -14.27 -1.98 3.50
C PHE A 236 -15.67 -1.99 4.16
N ALA A 237 -16.08 -0.91 4.84
CA ALA A 237 -17.45 -0.68 5.27
C ALA A 237 -18.49 -0.67 4.11
N THR A 238 -18.10 -0.30 2.89
CA THR A 238 -18.97 -0.33 1.71
C THR A 238 -19.30 -1.76 1.27
N ASP A 239 -18.38 -2.71 1.46
CA ASP A 239 -18.64 -4.12 1.10
C ASP A 239 -19.77 -4.68 1.99
N ILE A 240 -19.77 -4.39 3.29
CA ILE A 240 -20.88 -4.73 4.20
C ILE A 240 -22.20 -4.12 3.74
N ILE A 241 -22.18 -2.85 3.30
CA ILE A 241 -23.37 -2.15 2.82
C ILE A 241 -23.92 -2.83 1.56
N VAL A 242 -23.04 -3.26 0.64
CA VAL A 242 -23.38 -4.09 -0.53
C VAL A 242 -23.96 -5.44 -0.11
N GLU A 243 -23.39 -6.09 0.91
CA GLU A 243 -23.86 -7.39 1.41
C GLU A 243 -25.24 -7.30 2.06
N GLN A 244 -25.44 -6.32 2.94
CA GLN A 244 -26.74 -6.05 3.56
C GLN A 244 -27.80 -5.77 2.47
N THR A 245 -27.51 -4.89 1.50
CA THR A 245 -28.47 -4.48 0.48
C THR A 245 -28.75 -5.51 -0.61
N HIS A 246 -27.73 -6.22 -1.13
CA HIS A 246 -27.87 -7.10 -2.29
C HIS A 246 -27.84 -8.60 -1.99
N PHE A 247 -27.24 -9.02 -0.87
CA PHE A 247 -27.17 -10.43 -0.49
C PHE A 247 -28.16 -10.80 0.63
N TYR A 248 -28.37 -9.92 1.61
CA TYR A 248 -29.44 -10.06 2.63
C TYR A 248 -30.74 -9.32 2.27
N ASN A 249 -30.76 -8.41 1.30
CA ASN A 249 -31.92 -7.59 0.94
C ASN A 249 -32.42 -6.64 2.08
N GLN A 250 -31.55 -6.35 3.05
CA GLN A 250 -31.79 -5.40 4.14
C GLN A 250 -31.62 -3.96 3.63
N LYS A 251 -32.68 -3.14 3.70
CA LYS A 251 -32.65 -1.73 3.33
C LYS A 251 -31.95 -0.89 4.41
N VAL A 252 -30.73 -0.44 4.16
CA VAL A 252 -29.95 0.39 5.10
C VAL A 252 -30.02 1.88 4.75
N SER A 253 -30.17 2.75 5.76
CA SER A 253 -30.28 4.20 5.56
C SER A 253 -28.93 4.83 5.19
N ILE A 254 -28.94 5.95 4.46
CA ILE A 254 -27.72 6.71 4.14
C ILE A 254 -27.01 7.15 5.44
N THR A 255 -27.77 7.49 6.50
CA THR A 255 -27.23 7.81 7.82
C THR A 255 -26.48 6.64 8.46
N TYR A 256 -26.99 5.41 8.35
CA TYR A 256 -26.27 4.20 8.81
C TYR A 256 -24.93 4.05 8.07
N GLN A 257 -24.96 4.15 6.73
CA GLN A 257 -23.78 4.03 5.87
C GLN A 257 -22.69 5.04 6.26
N LEU A 258 -23.09 6.30 6.48
CA LEU A 258 -22.23 7.41 6.90
C LEU A 258 -21.59 7.17 8.27
N LEU A 259 -22.41 6.85 9.28
CA LEU A 259 -21.91 6.68 10.64
C LEU A 259 -21.00 5.45 10.76
N LEU A 260 -21.32 4.34 10.10
CA LEU A 260 -20.51 3.12 10.07
C LEU A 260 -19.16 3.33 9.38
N THR A 261 -19.15 4.05 8.25
CA THR A 261 -17.91 4.30 7.51
C THR A 261 -17.01 5.29 8.24
N LEU A 262 -17.57 6.39 8.76
CA LEU A 262 -16.79 7.39 9.49
C LEU A 262 -16.21 6.84 10.79
N SER A 263 -16.99 6.08 11.58
CA SER A 263 -16.50 5.51 12.84
C SER A 263 -15.34 4.53 12.60
N THR A 264 -15.50 3.57 11.69
CA THR A 264 -14.51 2.51 11.42
C THR A 264 -13.21 3.05 10.84
N GLN A 265 -13.29 4.04 9.93
CA GLN A 265 -12.11 4.70 9.36
C GLN A 265 -11.37 5.53 10.41
N ILE A 266 -12.08 6.38 11.15
CA ILE A 266 -11.46 7.32 12.10
C ILE A 266 -10.96 6.59 13.36
N LEU A 267 -11.54 5.46 13.77
CA LEU A 267 -11.03 4.64 14.88
C LEU A 267 -9.61 4.14 14.63
N GLY A 268 -9.26 3.78 13.40
CA GLY A 268 -7.89 3.35 13.05
C GLY A 268 -6.84 4.44 13.33
N TYR A 269 -7.20 5.70 13.11
CA TYR A 269 -6.34 6.86 13.38
C TYR A 269 -5.95 6.95 14.87
N THR A 270 -6.84 6.56 15.78
CA THR A 270 -6.62 6.63 17.23
C THR A 270 -5.60 5.59 17.69
N PHE A 271 -5.66 4.35 17.18
CA PHE A 271 -4.68 3.31 17.45
C PHE A 271 -3.29 3.70 16.93
N ALA A 272 -3.21 4.32 15.74
CA ALA A 272 -1.96 4.86 15.20
C ALA A 272 -1.35 5.94 16.12
N GLY A 273 -2.17 6.91 16.54
CA GLY A 273 -1.74 7.99 17.43
C GLY A 273 -1.33 7.54 18.82
N MET A 274 -1.99 6.53 19.37
CA MET A 274 -1.62 5.93 20.66
C MET A 274 -0.32 5.12 20.58
N THR A 275 -0.12 4.37 19.49
CA THR A 275 1.02 3.46 19.33
C THR A 275 2.24 4.07 18.64
N ARG A 276 2.19 5.34 18.18
CA ARG A 276 3.33 6.05 17.54
C ARG A 276 4.64 6.02 18.34
N ARG A 277 4.58 5.94 19.68
CA ARG A 277 5.77 5.77 20.54
C ARG A 277 6.52 4.44 20.28
N PHE A 278 5.83 3.41 19.79
CA PHE A 278 6.38 2.10 19.45
C PHE A 278 6.62 1.91 17.94
N LEU A 279 5.75 2.45 17.08
CA LEU A 279 5.78 2.19 15.64
C LEU A 279 6.47 3.27 14.79
N VAL A 280 6.57 4.51 15.30
CA VAL A 280 7.04 5.67 14.51
C VAL A 280 8.40 6.18 15.01
N ARG A 281 8.53 6.47 16.32
CA ARG A 281 9.73 7.07 16.91
C ARG A 281 11.02 6.22 16.87
N PRO A 282 11.04 4.91 17.18
CA PRO A 282 12.29 4.15 17.21
C PRO A 282 12.91 4.01 15.81
N GLY A 283 14.25 4.06 15.75
CA GLY A 283 14.99 4.01 14.49
C GLY A 283 14.80 2.69 13.72
N GLY A 284 14.67 1.57 14.42
CA GLY A 284 14.53 0.25 13.79
C GLY A 284 13.22 -0.01 13.04
N MET A 285 12.21 0.86 13.18
CA MET A 285 10.96 0.79 12.40
C MET A 285 11.15 1.57 11.09
N ILE A 286 11.65 0.90 10.06
CA ILE A 286 12.10 1.53 8.79
C ILE A 286 10.93 1.86 7.84
N TRP A 287 9.87 1.04 7.83
CA TRP A 287 8.73 1.15 6.92
C TRP A 287 9.13 1.25 5.43
N PRO A 288 9.57 0.13 4.80
CA PRO A 288 10.13 0.14 3.44
C PRO A 288 9.28 0.88 2.37
N GLY A 289 7.95 0.75 2.38
CA GLY A 289 7.08 1.46 1.43
C GLY A 289 7.04 2.99 1.60
N THR A 290 7.12 3.50 2.83
CA THR A 290 7.15 4.95 3.08
C THR A 290 8.52 5.53 2.74
N LEU A 291 9.58 4.76 3.01
CA LEU A 291 10.95 5.11 2.66
C LEU A 291 11.13 5.35 1.16
N MET A 292 10.46 4.54 0.32
CA MET A 292 10.47 4.75 -1.14
C MET A 292 9.68 6.01 -1.56
N SER A 293 8.61 6.36 -0.85
CA SER A 293 7.88 7.61 -1.07
C SER A 293 8.75 8.82 -0.71
N ALA A 294 9.44 8.76 0.45
CA ALA A 294 10.42 9.75 0.89
C ALA A 294 11.57 9.95 -0.12
N ALA A 295 12.13 8.86 -0.64
CA ALA A 295 13.12 8.91 -1.71
C ALA A 295 12.57 9.62 -2.96
N MET A 296 11.33 9.32 -3.37
CA MET A 296 10.71 9.97 -4.53
C MET A 296 10.57 11.49 -4.35
N PHE A 297 10.12 11.99 -3.19
CA PHE A 297 10.04 13.45 -2.95
C PHE A 297 11.39 14.16 -3.08
N SER A 298 12.39 13.65 -2.35
CA SER A 298 13.77 14.12 -2.38
C SER A 298 14.34 14.13 -3.80
N THR A 299 14.00 13.12 -4.62
CA THR A 299 14.49 12.98 -6.00
C THR A 299 13.66 13.68 -7.08
N LEU A 300 12.54 14.30 -6.72
CA LEU A 300 11.66 15.07 -7.61
C LEU A 300 11.87 16.58 -7.44
N HIS A 301 12.09 17.03 -6.20
CA HIS A 301 12.41 18.42 -5.86
C HIS A 301 13.91 18.77 -5.97
N LYS A 302 14.80 17.79 -6.14
CA LYS A 302 16.25 18.03 -6.37
C LYS A 302 16.62 17.68 -7.81
N GLU A 303 17.04 18.69 -8.56
CA GLU A 303 17.27 18.59 -10.02
C GLU A 303 18.55 17.81 -10.43
N LYS A 304 19.36 17.32 -9.47
CA LYS A 304 20.55 16.48 -9.72
C LYS A 304 20.17 15.16 -10.43
N ASN A 305 20.12 15.16 -11.77
CA ASN A 305 19.86 13.99 -12.62
C ASN A 305 21.08 13.05 -12.69
N SER A 306 21.35 12.32 -11.61
CA SER A 306 22.46 11.36 -11.54
C SER A 306 22.39 10.29 -12.64
N VAL A 307 23.53 10.00 -13.26
CA VAL A 307 23.65 8.96 -14.30
C VAL A 307 23.61 7.59 -13.63
N ALA A 308 22.65 6.75 -14.02
CA ALA A 308 22.48 5.42 -13.43
C ALA A 308 22.85 4.34 -14.45
N ASN A 309 24.03 3.71 -14.29
CA ASN A 309 24.53 2.67 -15.19
C ASN A 309 24.53 3.11 -16.67
N GLY A 310 25.02 4.32 -16.95
CA GLY A 310 24.99 4.95 -18.28
C GLY A 310 23.67 5.64 -18.66
N TRP A 311 22.55 5.33 -18.00
CA TRP A 311 21.25 5.94 -18.33
C TRP A 311 21.16 7.39 -17.85
N LYS A 312 21.22 8.33 -18.81
CA LYS A 312 21.07 9.79 -18.60
C LYS A 312 19.61 10.28 -18.58
N ILE A 313 18.64 9.42 -18.84
CA ILE A 313 17.20 9.77 -18.92
C ILE A 313 16.70 10.36 -17.58
N THR A 314 15.92 11.43 -17.63
CA THR A 314 15.29 12.02 -16.44
C THR A 314 14.11 11.17 -15.97
N ARG A 315 13.82 11.14 -14.65
CA ARG A 315 12.70 10.36 -14.10
C ARG A 315 11.36 10.71 -14.78
N TRP A 316 11.14 11.98 -15.08
CA TRP A 316 9.96 12.46 -15.82
C TRP A 316 9.84 11.89 -17.23
N ARG A 317 10.91 11.90 -18.04
CA ARG A 317 10.87 11.32 -19.40
C ARG A 317 10.68 9.80 -19.34
N PHE A 318 11.34 9.12 -18.40
CA PHE A 318 11.15 7.69 -18.18
C PHE A 318 9.70 7.36 -17.78
N PHE A 319 9.11 8.14 -16.85
CA PHE A 319 7.71 7.99 -16.43
C PHE A 319 6.75 8.08 -17.63
N PHE A 320 6.80 9.17 -18.40
CA PHE A 320 5.84 9.36 -19.50
C PHE A 320 5.99 8.33 -20.63
N ILE A 321 7.22 7.88 -20.93
CA ILE A 321 7.45 6.80 -21.92
C ILE A 321 6.82 5.49 -21.42
N VAL A 322 7.13 5.06 -20.20
CA VAL A 322 6.59 3.81 -19.63
C VAL A 322 5.07 3.90 -19.46
N TRP A 323 4.55 5.05 -19.03
CA TRP A 323 3.12 5.31 -18.87
C TRP A 323 2.38 5.19 -20.21
N ALA A 324 2.87 5.84 -21.26
CA ALA A 324 2.26 5.78 -22.59
C ALA A 324 2.31 4.35 -23.17
N CYS A 325 3.45 3.66 -23.03
CA CYS A 325 3.56 2.26 -23.42
C CYS A 325 2.58 1.36 -22.64
N SER A 326 2.46 1.55 -21.32
CA SER A 326 1.55 0.75 -20.48
C SER A 326 0.08 1.06 -20.74
N PHE A 327 -0.27 2.31 -21.01
CA PHE A 327 -1.61 2.76 -21.39
C PHE A 327 -2.04 2.13 -22.72
N LEU A 328 -1.21 2.27 -23.77
CA LEU A 328 -1.48 1.70 -25.09
C LEU A 328 -1.49 0.17 -25.04
N PHE A 329 -0.55 -0.44 -24.31
CA PHE A 329 -0.49 -1.88 -24.17
C PHE A 329 -1.71 -2.45 -23.46
N TYR A 330 -2.31 -1.74 -22.49
CA TYR A 330 -3.51 -2.23 -21.78
C TYR A 330 -4.73 -2.44 -22.68
N PHE A 331 -4.85 -1.76 -23.83
CA PHE A 331 -5.90 -2.07 -24.80
C PHE A 331 -5.79 -3.51 -25.33
N LEU A 332 -4.60 -4.12 -25.32
CA LEU A 332 -4.41 -5.48 -25.80
C LEU A 332 -5.03 -6.54 -24.84
N PRO A 333 -4.66 -6.68 -23.55
CA PRO A 333 -5.36 -7.59 -22.64
C PRO A 333 -6.73 -7.06 -22.18
N GLY A 334 -6.90 -5.75 -22.03
CA GLY A 334 -8.11 -5.14 -21.44
C GLY A 334 -9.31 -5.01 -22.37
N LEU A 335 -9.08 -4.98 -23.70
CA LEU A 335 -10.12 -4.81 -24.72
C LEU A 335 -10.02 -5.88 -25.82
N PHE A 336 -8.89 -5.96 -26.50
CA PHE A 336 -8.79 -6.74 -27.74
C PHE A 336 -8.60 -8.25 -27.53
N PHE A 337 -7.88 -8.70 -26.50
CA PHE A 337 -7.46 -10.09 -26.29
C PHE A 337 -7.42 -10.48 -24.79
N PRO A 338 -8.57 -10.57 -24.09
CA PRO A 338 -8.63 -10.88 -22.65
C PRO A 338 -7.98 -12.20 -22.19
N ALA A 339 -7.82 -13.17 -23.09
CA ALA A 339 -7.05 -14.38 -22.80
C ALA A 339 -5.55 -14.15 -22.52
N LEU A 340 -5.02 -12.93 -22.75
CA LEU A 340 -3.68 -12.53 -22.29
C LEU A 340 -3.61 -12.21 -20.80
N SER A 341 -4.73 -11.83 -20.16
CA SER A 341 -4.84 -11.75 -18.70
C SER A 341 -4.93 -13.15 -18.10
N TYR A 342 -5.75 -14.02 -18.69
CA TYR A 342 -6.01 -15.40 -18.26
C TYR A 342 -5.12 -16.43 -18.99
N PHE A 343 -3.84 -16.09 -19.20
CA PHE A 343 -2.95 -16.79 -20.12
C PHE A 343 -2.58 -18.21 -19.66
N SER A 344 -3.21 -19.21 -20.30
CA SER A 344 -3.23 -20.60 -19.81
C SER A 344 -3.14 -21.62 -20.96
N VAL A 345 -2.14 -21.44 -21.85
CA VAL A 345 -1.93 -22.27 -23.06
C VAL A 345 -2.06 -23.79 -22.81
N ILE A 346 -1.61 -24.28 -21.64
CA ILE A 346 -1.69 -25.71 -21.27
C ILE A 346 -3.16 -26.18 -21.13
N THR A 347 -4.05 -25.36 -20.55
CA THR A 347 -5.48 -25.70 -20.47
C THR A 347 -6.16 -25.59 -21.83
N TRP A 348 -5.71 -24.68 -22.72
CA TRP A 348 -6.26 -24.53 -24.06
C TRP A 348 -5.95 -25.73 -24.98
N ILE A 349 -4.85 -26.46 -24.72
CA ILE A 349 -4.50 -27.71 -25.41
C ILE A 349 -5.36 -28.89 -24.88
N TRP A 350 -5.63 -28.94 -23.57
CA TRP A 350 -6.42 -30.02 -22.94
C TRP A 350 -7.67 -29.50 -22.16
N PRO A 351 -8.62 -28.80 -22.81
CA PRO A 351 -9.67 -28.04 -22.12
C PRO A 351 -10.70 -28.91 -21.37
N LYS A 352 -10.76 -30.21 -21.68
CA LYS A 352 -11.62 -31.20 -21.01
C LYS A 352 -10.93 -31.92 -19.83
N SER A 353 -9.63 -31.73 -19.62
CA SER A 353 -8.88 -32.44 -18.57
C SER A 353 -8.96 -31.68 -17.24
N VAL A 354 -9.76 -32.19 -16.30
CA VAL A 354 -9.92 -31.61 -14.96
C VAL A 354 -8.57 -31.54 -14.22
N VAL A 355 -7.70 -32.54 -14.38
CA VAL A 355 -6.36 -32.55 -13.75
C VAL A 355 -5.50 -31.40 -14.29
N VAL A 356 -5.54 -31.13 -15.60
CA VAL A 356 -4.80 -30.01 -16.21
C VAL A 356 -5.39 -28.67 -15.78
N ALA A 357 -6.72 -28.55 -15.73
CA ALA A 357 -7.40 -27.34 -15.26
C ALA A 357 -7.07 -27.05 -13.78
N ASN A 358 -7.14 -28.04 -12.90
CA ASN A 358 -6.82 -27.89 -11.47
C ASN A 358 -5.37 -27.44 -11.23
N LEU A 359 -4.42 -27.93 -12.02
CA LEU A 359 -3.00 -27.60 -11.85
C LEU A 359 -2.60 -26.28 -12.53
N PHE A 360 -2.94 -26.12 -13.82
CA PHE A 360 -2.46 -25.02 -14.67
C PHE A 360 -3.51 -23.96 -15.02
N GLY A 361 -4.75 -24.15 -14.57
CA GLY A 361 -5.81 -23.14 -14.68
C GLY A 361 -5.53 -21.90 -13.84
N VAL A 362 -6.18 -20.80 -14.24
CA VAL A 362 -6.02 -19.46 -13.68
C VAL A 362 -7.22 -19.05 -12.82
N VAL A 363 -8.41 -19.58 -13.13
CA VAL A 363 -9.68 -19.15 -12.54
C VAL A 363 -10.13 -20.11 -11.43
N SER A 364 -10.21 -21.41 -11.73
CA SER A 364 -10.46 -22.47 -10.74
C SER A 364 -9.22 -23.33 -10.45
N GLY A 365 -8.11 -23.08 -11.13
CA GLY A 365 -6.83 -23.78 -10.95
C GLY A 365 -5.82 -23.12 -10.01
N LEU A 366 -4.68 -23.80 -9.81
CA LEU A 366 -3.59 -23.40 -8.91
C LEU A 366 -2.56 -22.45 -9.53
N GLY A 367 -2.70 -22.06 -10.81
CA GLY A 367 -1.81 -21.08 -11.46
C GLY A 367 -0.34 -21.50 -11.50
N LEU A 368 -0.04 -22.79 -11.67
CA LEU A 368 1.33 -23.34 -11.72
C LEU A 368 2.17 -22.84 -12.90
N PHE A 369 1.56 -22.21 -13.90
CA PHE A 369 2.25 -21.55 -15.01
C PHE A 369 2.32 -20.04 -14.76
N PRO A 370 3.48 -19.47 -14.33
CA PRO A 370 3.58 -18.12 -13.80
C PRO A 370 3.74 -17.06 -14.91
N VAL A 371 2.80 -16.99 -15.85
CA VAL A 371 2.82 -16.02 -16.96
C VAL A 371 1.45 -15.38 -17.15
N THR A 372 1.42 -14.05 -17.14
CA THR A 372 0.32 -13.22 -17.64
C THR A 372 0.89 -11.96 -18.25
N PHE A 373 0.15 -11.34 -19.16
CA PHE A 373 0.55 -10.08 -19.81
C PHE A 373 -0.27 -8.88 -19.32
N ASP A 374 -1.01 -9.04 -18.22
CA ASP A 374 -1.85 -7.99 -17.62
C ASP A 374 -1.29 -7.50 -16.27
N TRP A 375 -0.93 -6.21 -16.19
CA TRP A 375 -0.45 -5.59 -14.95
C TRP A 375 -1.51 -5.63 -13.83
N ALA A 376 -2.81 -5.67 -14.15
CA ALA A 376 -3.87 -5.78 -13.14
C ALA A 376 -3.78 -7.08 -12.33
N GLN A 377 -3.40 -8.19 -12.97
CA GLN A 377 -3.22 -9.49 -12.30
C GLN A 377 -1.89 -9.51 -11.51
N ILE A 378 -0.82 -8.92 -12.06
CA ILE A 378 0.51 -8.82 -11.42
C ILE A 378 0.48 -7.96 -10.15
N ALA A 379 -0.28 -6.85 -10.19
CA ALA A 379 -0.41 -5.91 -9.08
C ALA A 379 -1.57 -6.25 -8.12
N TYR A 380 -2.34 -7.33 -8.37
CA TYR A 380 -3.56 -7.66 -7.63
C TYR A 380 -3.36 -7.79 -6.11
N ILE A 381 -2.24 -8.38 -5.69
CA ILE A 381 -1.84 -8.51 -4.28
C ILE A 381 -0.89 -7.38 -3.82
N GLY A 382 -0.91 -6.24 -4.50
CA GLY A 382 -0.01 -5.10 -4.31
C GLY A 382 1.29 -5.22 -5.12
N SER A 383 1.90 -4.08 -5.48
CA SER A 383 3.05 -4.05 -6.40
C SER A 383 4.26 -4.87 -5.91
N PRO A 384 4.75 -5.86 -6.70
CA PRO A 384 5.91 -6.70 -6.33
C PRO A 384 7.22 -5.91 -6.29
N LEU A 385 7.27 -4.73 -6.93
CA LEU A 385 8.45 -3.88 -7.00
C LEU A 385 8.78 -3.25 -5.65
N LEU A 386 7.77 -3.04 -4.80
CA LEU A 386 7.92 -2.40 -3.48
C LEU A 386 8.45 -3.35 -2.40
N THR A 387 8.33 -4.67 -2.58
CA THR A 387 8.53 -5.63 -1.49
C THR A 387 9.97 -6.12 -1.39
N PRO A 388 10.58 -6.15 -0.18
CA PRO A 388 11.91 -6.69 0.00
C PRO A 388 11.98 -8.16 -0.43
N PHE A 389 12.92 -8.51 -1.33
CA PHE A 389 13.03 -9.86 -1.89
C PHE A 389 13.02 -10.99 -0.83
N TRP A 390 13.65 -10.77 0.33
CA TRP A 390 13.63 -11.75 1.43
C TRP A 390 12.21 -11.98 2.00
N ALA A 391 11.39 -10.95 2.11
CA ALA A 391 10.00 -11.06 2.56
C ALA A 391 9.15 -11.75 1.49
N ALA A 392 9.34 -11.41 0.21
CA ALA A 392 8.70 -12.10 -0.90
C ALA A 392 9.02 -13.61 -0.93
N MET A 393 10.27 -14.02 -0.65
CA MET A 393 10.64 -15.44 -0.54
C MET A 393 9.98 -16.17 0.64
N ASN A 394 9.55 -15.48 1.70
CA ASN A 394 8.73 -16.09 2.75
C ASN A 394 7.31 -16.37 2.25
N VAL A 395 6.70 -15.43 1.52
CA VAL A 395 5.37 -15.60 0.89
C VAL A 395 5.41 -16.75 -0.13
N VAL A 396 6.42 -16.78 -1.01
CA VAL A 396 6.61 -17.84 -2.01
C VAL A 396 6.84 -19.21 -1.36
N GLY A 397 7.60 -19.28 -0.26
CA GLY A 397 7.78 -20.52 0.49
C GLY A 397 6.45 -21.09 0.99
N GLY A 398 5.56 -20.23 1.52
CA GLY A 398 4.21 -20.63 1.93
C GLY A 398 3.34 -21.10 0.75
N LEU A 399 3.37 -20.36 -0.38
CA LEU A 399 2.66 -20.73 -1.60
C LEU A 399 3.07 -22.11 -2.12
N VAL A 400 4.37 -22.36 -2.29
CA VAL A 400 4.88 -23.63 -2.84
C VAL A 400 4.54 -24.80 -1.92
N ILE A 401 4.72 -24.64 -0.60
CA ILE A 401 4.43 -25.72 0.35
C ILE A 401 2.93 -26.04 0.39
N VAL A 402 2.06 -25.03 0.44
CA VAL A 402 0.63 -25.25 0.70
C VAL A 402 -0.21 -25.35 -0.56
N MET A 403 -0.04 -24.45 -1.54
CA MET A 403 -0.82 -24.48 -2.78
C MET A 403 -0.29 -25.47 -3.81
N TRP A 404 1.03 -25.66 -3.93
CA TRP A 404 1.59 -26.53 -4.98
C TRP A 404 1.83 -27.98 -4.54
N ILE A 405 1.99 -28.23 -3.23
CA ILE A 405 2.23 -29.58 -2.69
C ILE A 405 1.01 -30.07 -1.89
N ILE A 406 0.66 -29.40 -0.79
CA ILE A 406 -0.40 -29.92 0.11
C ILE A 406 -1.80 -29.88 -0.54
N ALA A 407 -2.17 -28.83 -1.27
CA ALA A 407 -3.49 -28.72 -1.87
C ALA A 407 -3.80 -29.84 -2.91
N PRO A 408 -2.94 -30.15 -3.90
CA PRO A 408 -3.13 -31.31 -4.77
C PRO A 408 -3.20 -32.63 -4.00
N ILE A 409 -2.31 -32.85 -3.03
CA ILE A 409 -2.28 -34.11 -2.25
C ILE A 409 -3.58 -34.29 -1.47
N ALA A 410 -4.08 -33.24 -0.81
CA ALA A 410 -5.35 -33.30 -0.08
C ALA A 410 -6.57 -33.42 -1.01
N TYR A 411 -6.54 -32.76 -2.18
CA TYR A 411 -7.61 -32.80 -3.17
C TYR A 411 -7.80 -34.17 -3.80
N TYR A 412 -6.71 -34.82 -4.27
CA TYR A 412 -6.80 -36.11 -4.94
C TYR A 412 -6.95 -37.30 -3.97
N ASN A 413 -6.62 -37.12 -2.69
CA ASN A 413 -6.99 -38.06 -1.61
C ASN A 413 -8.40 -37.79 -1.02
N ASN A 414 -9.20 -36.92 -1.65
CA ASN A 414 -10.57 -36.57 -1.26
C ASN A 414 -10.75 -36.14 0.21
N VAL A 415 -9.75 -35.45 0.77
CA VAL A 415 -9.80 -34.97 2.15
C VAL A 415 -10.91 -33.93 2.29
N TYR A 416 -11.74 -34.05 3.33
CA TYR A 416 -12.96 -33.25 3.56
C TYR A 416 -13.99 -33.30 2.41
N TYR A 417 -14.03 -34.39 1.64
CA TYR A 417 -14.89 -34.55 0.45
C TYR A 417 -14.60 -33.53 -0.66
N SER A 418 -13.39 -32.96 -0.68
CA SER A 418 -13.07 -31.84 -1.56
C SER A 418 -13.02 -32.16 -3.05
N SER A 419 -12.88 -33.44 -3.46
CA SER A 419 -12.84 -33.81 -4.88
C SER A 419 -14.17 -33.59 -5.61
N TYR A 420 -15.29 -33.50 -4.87
CA TYR A 420 -16.63 -33.20 -5.41
C TYR A 420 -16.83 -31.71 -5.74
N MET A 421 -15.85 -30.86 -5.43
CA MET A 421 -15.85 -29.41 -5.65
C MET A 421 -14.67 -29.00 -6.55
N PRO A 422 -14.63 -27.75 -7.06
CA PRO A 422 -13.44 -27.21 -7.70
C PRO A 422 -12.27 -27.10 -6.70
N ILE A 423 -11.02 -27.24 -7.15
CA ILE A 423 -9.85 -27.12 -6.26
C ILE A 423 -9.69 -25.71 -5.69
N LEU A 424 -10.06 -24.68 -6.47
CA LEU A 424 -10.17 -23.28 -6.06
C LEU A 424 -11.53 -22.71 -6.48
N SER A 425 -12.22 -22.09 -5.53
CA SER A 425 -13.41 -21.26 -5.77
C SER A 425 -13.59 -20.27 -4.63
N SER A 426 -14.19 -19.12 -4.91
CA SER A 426 -14.63 -18.16 -3.90
C SER A 426 -15.99 -18.49 -3.30
N SER A 427 -16.75 -19.39 -3.93
CA SER A 427 -18.07 -19.85 -3.47
C SER A 427 -17.97 -21.04 -2.52
N VAL A 428 -19.02 -21.21 -1.71
CA VAL A 428 -19.22 -22.35 -0.79
C VAL A 428 -20.37 -23.23 -1.30
N PHE A 429 -20.34 -24.52 -0.97
CA PHE A 429 -21.15 -25.54 -1.65
C PHE A 429 -22.04 -26.33 -0.68
N ASP A 430 -23.11 -26.91 -1.21
CA ASP A 430 -23.94 -27.91 -0.53
C ASP A 430 -23.50 -29.35 -0.83
N ASN A 431 -24.15 -30.32 -0.15
CA ASN A 431 -23.92 -31.75 -0.30
C ASN A 431 -24.30 -32.32 -1.69
N THR A 432 -24.88 -31.52 -2.59
CA THR A 432 -25.15 -31.90 -3.99
C THR A 432 -24.14 -31.32 -4.98
N GLY A 433 -23.12 -30.59 -4.48
CA GLY A 433 -22.10 -29.94 -5.29
C GLY A 433 -22.56 -28.62 -5.93
N LYS A 434 -23.71 -28.07 -5.48
CA LYS A 434 -24.25 -26.79 -5.95
C LYS A 434 -23.84 -25.65 -5.02
N ILE A 435 -23.89 -24.41 -5.52
CA ILE A 435 -23.58 -23.22 -4.70
C ILE A 435 -24.63 -23.11 -3.58
N TYR A 436 -24.16 -22.98 -2.34
CA TYR A 436 -25.00 -23.05 -1.14
C TYR A 436 -26.05 -21.93 -1.09
N ASN A 437 -27.32 -22.28 -0.94
CA ASN A 437 -28.40 -21.28 -0.87
C ASN A 437 -28.69 -20.85 0.58
N VAL A 438 -28.23 -19.65 0.92
CA VAL A 438 -28.28 -19.09 2.29
C VAL A 438 -29.71 -18.76 2.74
N SER A 439 -30.59 -18.34 1.82
CA SER A 439 -31.99 -17.99 2.13
C SER A 439 -32.82 -19.18 2.61
N ARG A 440 -32.28 -20.41 2.55
CA ARG A 440 -32.89 -21.63 3.11
C ARG A 440 -32.56 -21.87 4.59
N ILE A 441 -31.64 -21.12 5.19
CA ILE A 441 -31.15 -21.37 6.57
C ILE A 441 -31.24 -20.15 7.48
N LEU A 442 -31.99 -19.13 7.07
CA LEU A 442 -32.21 -17.89 7.81
C LEU A 442 -33.71 -17.66 7.97
N THR A 443 -34.12 -17.20 9.15
CA THR A 443 -35.46 -16.67 9.38
C THR A 443 -35.64 -15.31 8.66
N PRO A 444 -36.88 -14.80 8.52
CA PRO A 444 -37.11 -13.43 8.02
C PRO A 444 -36.37 -12.33 8.79
N ASP A 445 -36.03 -12.58 10.07
CA ASP A 445 -35.25 -11.68 10.93
C ASP A 445 -33.72 -11.85 10.80
N PHE A 446 -33.25 -12.57 9.77
CA PHE A 446 -31.83 -12.90 9.52
C PHE A 446 -31.12 -13.68 10.63
N VAL A 447 -31.88 -14.36 11.49
CA VAL A 447 -31.35 -15.30 12.50
C VAL A 447 -31.18 -16.68 11.87
N PHE A 448 -30.15 -17.42 12.25
CA PHE A 448 -29.94 -18.79 11.79
C PHE A 448 -31.06 -19.73 12.26
N ASP A 449 -31.72 -20.41 11.32
CA ASP A 449 -32.62 -21.53 11.63
C ASP A 449 -31.87 -22.87 11.62
N LYS A 450 -31.91 -23.55 12.76
CA LYS A 450 -31.33 -24.87 12.97
C LYS A 450 -32.10 -25.96 12.23
N GLU A 451 -33.42 -25.88 12.13
CA GLU A 451 -34.25 -26.96 11.57
C GLU A 451 -34.13 -27.00 10.05
N SER A 452 -34.31 -25.86 9.36
CA SER A 452 -34.09 -25.77 7.91
C SER A 452 -32.64 -26.05 7.52
N TYR A 453 -31.65 -25.71 8.37
CA TYR A 453 -30.25 -26.13 8.16
C TYR A 453 -30.06 -27.64 8.25
N GLN A 454 -30.69 -28.32 9.22
CA GLN A 454 -30.64 -29.78 9.34
C GLN A 454 -31.37 -30.49 8.19
N GLN A 455 -32.43 -29.89 7.62
CA GLN A 455 -33.15 -30.42 6.46
C GLN A 455 -32.44 -30.16 5.12
N TYR A 456 -31.70 -29.06 4.98
CA TYR A 456 -31.00 -28.72 3.73
C TYR A 456 -29.65 -29.46 3.61
N SER A 457 -28.57 -28.96 4.22
CA SER A 457 -27.23 -29.54 4.09
C SER A 457 -26.18 -28.89 5.01
N PRO A 458 -25.13 -29.65 5.41
CA PRO A 458 -23.87 -29.07 5.87
C PRO A 458 -23.21 -28.24 4.76
N VAL A 459 -22.51 -27.16 5.13
CA VAL A 459 -21.70 -26.35 4.21
C VAL A 459 -20.35 -27.02 3.93
N TYR A 460 -19.99 -27.14 2.66
CA TYR A 460 -18.69 -27.65 2.20
C TYR A 460 -17.82 -26.56 1.56
N LEU A 461 -16.49 -26.73 1.71
CA LEU A 461 -15.48 -25.76 1.33
C LEU A 461 -14.46 -26.33 0.32
N PRO A 462 -14.07 -25.59 -0.73
CA PRO A 462 -12.92 -25.91 -1.58
C PRO A 462 -11.63 -26.07 -0.76
N ILE A 463 -10.77 -27.03 -1.13
CA ILE A 463 -9.59 -27.39 -0.32
C ILE A 463 -8.61 -26.24 -0.10
N THR A 464 -8.46 -25.35 -1.08
CA THR A 464 -7.60 -24.16 -0.97
C THR A 464 -8.14 -23.14 0.03
N TYR A 465 -9.47 -23.03 0.15
CA TYR A 465 -10.15 -22.21 1.16
C TYR A 465 -9.96 -22.80 2.57
N VAL A 466 -10.11 -24.12 2.70
CA VAL A 466 -9.85 -24.86 3.95
C VAL A 466 -8.40 -24.67 4.41
N LEU A 467 -7.43 -24.81 3.51
CA LEU A 467 -6.01 -24.63 3.81
C LEU A 467 -5.66 -23.16 4.13
N SER A 468 -6.33 -22.20 3.48
CA SER A 468 -6.21 -20.76 3.81
C SER A 468 -6.64 -20.47 5.25
N TYR A 469 -7.75 -21.02 5.72
CA TYR A 469 -8.18 -20.88 7.11
C TYR A 469 -7.19 -21.51 8.11
N GLY A 470 -6.72 -22.74 7.84
CA GLY A 470 -5.71 -23.39 8.68
C GLY A 470 -4.41 -22.58 8.77
N LEU A 471 -3.94 -22.05 7.63
CA LEU A 471 -2.78 -21.17 7.60
C LEU A 471 -3.00 -19.86 8.37
N GLN A 472 -4.18 -19.22 8.26
CA GLN A 472 -4.48 -18.00 9.00
C GLN A 472 -4.51 -18.21 10.52
N PHE A 473 -5.02 -19.36 10.99
CA PHE A 473 -4.90 -19.77 12.41
C PHE A 473 -3.44 -19.92 12.85
N ALA A 474 -2.61 -20.59 12.03
CA ALA A 474 -1.18 -20.72 12.30
C ALA A 474 -0.46 -19.35 12.28
N ALA A 475 -0.82 -18.46 11.35
CA ALA A 475 -0.25 -17.12 11.20
C ALA A 475 -0.53 -16.24 12.43
N LEU A 476 -1.75 -16.29 12.99
CA LEU A 476 -2.12 -15.54 14.20
C LEU A 476 -1.33 -16.02 15.42
N ALA A 477 -1.31 -17.34 15.67
CA ALA A 477 -0.57 -17.90 16.79
C ALA A 477 0.94 -17.63 16.64
N SER A 478 1.45 -17.75 15.41
CA SER A 478 2.84 -17.45 15.08
C SER A 478 3.18 -15.98 15.21
N LEU A 479 2.26 -15.05 14.91
CA LEU A 479 2.45 -13.60 15.05
C LEU A 479 2.78 -13.23 16.49
N ILE A 480 2.03 -13.77 17.44
CA ILE A 480 2.22 -13.51 18.88
C ILE A 480 3.57 -14.09 19.33
N THR A 481 3.84 -15.38 19.06
CA THR A 481 5.05 -16.03 19.58
C THR A 481 6.34 -15.57 18.89
N HIS A 482 6.31 -15.29 17.59
CA HIS A 482 7.43 -14.66 16.87
C HIS A 482 7.73 -13.26 17.41
N THR A 483 6.69 -12.43 17.61
CA THR A 483 6.87 -11.08 18.17
C THR A 483 7.46 -11.14 19.58
N ALA A 484 6.95 -12.02 20.46
CA ALA A 484 7.49 -12.23 21.79
C ALA A 484 8.97 -12.68 21.78
N CYS A 485 9.31 -13.65 20.92
CA CYS A 485 10.66 -14.22 20.87
C CYS A 485 11.72 -13.29 20.23
N TRP A 486 11.39 -12.58 19.14
CA TRP A 486 12.34 -11.70 18.44
C TRP A 486 12.34 -10.26 18.96
N HIS A 487 11.18 -9.71 19.33
CA HIS A 487 11.01 -8.28 19.64
C HIS A 487 10.54 -7.99 21.07
N GLY A 488 10.06 -9.00 21.82
CA GLY A 488 9.47 -8.83 23.15
C GLY A 488 10.38 -8.12 24.16
N LYS A 489 11.70 -8.32 24.08
CA LYS A 489 12.67 -7.60 24.92
C LYS A 489 12.67 -6.09 24.67
N ASP A 490 12.61 -5.68 23.40
CA ASP A 490 12.71 -4.28 23.02
C ASP A 490 11.37 -3.57 23.20
N ILE A 491 10.26 -4.27 22.95
CA ILE A 491 8.92 -3.84 23.36
C ILE A 491 8.88 -3.59 24.87
N TRP A 492 9.42 -4.50 25.70
CA TRP A 492 9.47 -4.36 27.16
C TRP A 492 10.37 -3.21 27.63
N LYS A 493 11.58 -3.05 27.05
CA LYS A 493 12.45 -1.88 27.28
C LYS A 493 11.69 -0.58 27.00
N GLN A 494 11.00 -0.52 25.86
CA GLN A 494 10.32 0.68 25.37
C GLN A 494 9.03 1.00 26.13
N TRP A 495 8.30 -0.03 26.56
CA TRP A 495 7.17 0.08 27.48
C TRP A 495 7.61 0.73 28.81
N ILE A 496 8.68 0.20 29.43
CA ILE A 496 9.25 0.76 30.67
C ILE A 496 9.72 2.20 30.48
N ARG A 497 10.39 2.54 29.36
CA ARG A 497 10.73 3.94 29.05
C ARG A 497 9.48 4.82 28.97
N SER A 498 8.45 4.39 28.25
CA SER A 498 7.21 5.16 28.07
C SER A 498 6.43 5.41 29.36
N LEU A 499 6.42 4.45 30.30
CA LEU A 499 5.85 4.62 31.64
C LEU A 499 6.67 5.60 32.49
N ASN A 500 8.00 5.50 32.44
CA ASN A 500 8.89 6.42 33.15
C ASN A 500 8.81 7.85 32.58
N GLU A 501 8.61 8.01 31.28
CA GLU A 501 8.32 9.30 30.64
C GLU A 501 6.96 9.85 31.09
N ALA A 502 5.89 9.05 31.05
CA ALA A 502 4.56 9.49 31.50
C ALA A 502 4.57 9.92 32.97
N LYS A 503 5.22 9.15 33.84
CA LYS A 503 5.40 9.48 35.27
C LYS A 503 6.28 10.72 35.49
N ARG A 504 7.20 11.04 34.57
CA ARG A 504 7.99 12.29 34.59
C ARG A 504 7.22 13.49 34.03
N GLN A 505 6.32 13.30 33.06
CA GLN A 505 5.49 14.40 32.54
C GLN A 505 4.51 14.95 33.59
N GLY A 506 4.18 14.18 34.65
CA GLY A 506 3.45 14.69 35.82
C GLY A 506 4.29 15.55 36.78
N ASN A 507 5.63 15.48 36.72
CA ASN A 507 6.54 16.26 37.55
C ASN A 507 7.38 17.19 36.65
N THR A 508 6.85 18.37 36.32
CA THR A 508 7.54 19.41 35.54
C THR A 508 8.63 20.13 36.35
N SER A 509 9.66 19.38 36.76
CA SER A 509 10.93 19.95 37.22
C SER A 509 11.80 20.29 36.02
N TYR A 510 12.24 21.56 35.92
CA TYR A 510 13.05 22.06 34.81
C TYR A 510 14.35 21.26 34.63
N ARG A 511 14.47 20.55 33.50
CA ARG A 511 15.70 19.84 33.14
C ARG A 511 16.63 20.79 32.40
N GLN A 512 17.67 21.26 33.10
CA GLN A 512 18.77 21.99 32.48
C GLN A 512 19.33 21.21 31.28
N VAL A 513 19.59 21.94 30.18
CA VAL A 513 20.36 21.42 29.05
C VAL A 513 21.75 21.05 29.56
N PRO A 514 22.31 19.86 29.23
CA PRO A 514 23.66 19.50 29.65
C PRO A 514 24.68 20.45 29.02
N THR A 515 25.23 21.36 29.83
CA THR A 515 26.37 22.19 29.45
C THR A 515 27.55 21.29 29.08
N GLN A 516 28.29 21.61 28.01
CA GLN A 516 29.24 20.68 27.36
C GLN A 516 30.35 20.10 28.27
N ASN A 517 30.60 20.68 29.44
CA ASN A 517 31.74 20.37 30.30
C ASN A 517 31.54 19.14 31.23
N THR A 518 30.55 18.28 30.98
CA THR A 518 30.36 17.00 31.70
C THR A 518 30.30 15.76 30.82
N VAL A 519 30.97 15.80 29.66
CA VAL A 519 31.32 14.57 28.90
C VAL A 519 32.45 13.83 29.62
N ASN A 520 32.14 13.23 30.78
CA ASN A 520 33.07 12.37 31.50
C ASN A 520 33.27 11.07 30.72
N THR A 521 34.49 10.84 30.22
CA THR A 521 34.83 9.84 29.19
C THR A 521 34.85 8.39 29.70
N ARG A 522 33.73 7.93 30.27
CA ARG A 522 33.47 6.53 30.67
C ARG A 522 32.24 5.94 29.96
N GLN A 523 32.10 6.23 28.66
CA GLN A 523 31.37 5.31 27.78
C GLN A 523 32.12 3.97 27.72
N ARG A 524 31.72 3.07 28.60
CA ARG A 524 32.10 1.65 28.61
C ARG A 524 31.85 1.09 27.20
N ARG A 525 32.89 0.56 26.53
CA ARG A 525 32.78 -0.12 25.23
C ARG A 525 32.00 -1.45 25.38
N SER A 526 30.71 -1.37 25.68
CA SER A 526 29.77 -2.45 25.40
C SER A 526 29.67 -2.58 23.88
N SER A 527 29.95 -3.77 23.35
CA SER A 527 29.75 -4.08 21.94
C SER A 527 28.32 -3.73 21.52
N VAL A 528 28.16 -2.87 20.53
CA VAL A 528 26.85 -2.44 20.03
C VAL A 528 26.17 -3.64 19.37
N ASN A 529 25.29 -4.31 20.12
CA ASN A 529 24.49 -5.39 19.58
C ASN A 529 23.49 -4.82 18.56
N ALA A 530 23.31 -5.51 17.44
CA ALA A 530 22.32 -5.12 16.43
C ALA A 530 20.87 -5.07 16.96
N GLU A 531 20.62 -5.70 18.11
CA GLU A 531 19.35 -5.65 18.84
C GLU A 531 19.16 -4.32 19.60
N ASP A 532 20.22 -3.69 20.13
CA ASP A 532 20.08 -2.39 20.81
C ASP A 532 19.94 -1.21 19.84
N LEU A 533 20.45 -1.33 18.60
CA LEU A 533 20.24 -0.34 17.52
C LEU A 533 18.75 -0.12 17.18
N ILE A 534 17.91 -1.14 17.33
CA ILE A 534 16.46 -1.06 17.06
C ILE A 534 15.77 -0.11 18.06
N SER A 535 16.25 -0.10 19.31
CA SER A 535 15.71 0.68 20.43
C SER A 535 16.40 2.05 20.61
N GLN A 536 17.29 2.43 19.70
CA GLN A 536 17.95 3.73 19.71
C GLN A 536 17.06 4.81 19.07
N GLU A 537 17.13 6.03 19.59
CA GLU A 537 16.49 7.20 18.97
C GLU A 537 17.30 7.64 17.75
N ASP A 538 16.61 7.83 16.63
CA ASP A 538 17.20 8.20 15.35
C ASP A 538 17.42 9.72 15.24
N VAL A 539 18.32 10.15 14.36
CA VAL A 539 18.62 11.56 14.06
C VAL A 539 17.33 12.33 13.74
N HIS A 540 16.42 11.69 12.99
CA HIS A 540 15.12 12.27 12.65
C HIS A 540 14.20 12.49 13.87
N ASN A 541 14.29 11.68 14.94
CA ASN A 541 13.51 11.90 16.17
C ASN A 541 13.98 13.19 16.88
N ARG A 542 15.29 13.46 16.89
CA ARG A 542 15.91 14.68 17.43
C ARG A 542 15.65 15.92 16.56
N LEU A 543 15.48 15.77 15.24
CA LEU A 543 14.97 16.86 14.39
C LEU A 543 13.49 17.13 14.70
N MET A 544 12.69 16.07 14.80
CA MET A 544 11.25 16.17 15.06
C MET A 544 10.91 16.76 16.42
N SER A 545 11.77 16.62 17.44
CA SER A 545 11.58 17.24 18.76
C SER A 545 11.65 18.78 18.77
N ARG A 546 11.94 19.43 17.63
CA ARG A 546 11.78 20.87 17.44
C ARG A 546 10.34 21.29 17.19
N TYR A 547 9.49 20.38 16.72
CA TYR A 547 8.08 20.65 16.43
C TYR A 547 7.20 20.22 17.61
N GLU A 548 6.14 20.97 17.86
CA GLU A 548 5.16 20.56 18.87
C GLU A 548 4.44 19.27 18.44
N ASP A 549 4.47 18.28 19.33
CA ASP A 549 3.64 17.08 19.22
C ASP A 549 2.15 17.43 19.10
N ALA A 550 1.41 16.61 18.35
CA ALA A 550 -0.03 16.50 18.54
C ALA A 550 -0.29 15.85 19.93
N PRO A 551 -1.09 16.45 20.81
CA PRO A 551 -1.30 15.95 22.17
C PRO A 551 -2.11 14.65 22.15
N MET A 552 -1.85 13.76 23.12
CA MET A 552 -2.53 12.46 23.21
C MET A 552 -4.04 12.60 23.41
N THR A 553 -4.48 13.69 24.04
CA THR A 553 -5.88 14.02 24.32
C THR A 553 -6.72 14.16 23.05
N TRP A 554 -6.15 14.63 21.94
CA TRP A 554 -6.89 14.71 20.66
C TRP A 554 -7.24 13.33 20.13
N TYR A 555 -6.29 12.38 20.17
CA TYR A 555 -6.54 10.99 19.75
C TYR A 555 -7.50 10.27 20.71
N LEU A 556 -7.41 10.53 22.01
CA LEU A 556 -8.33 9.96 23.01
C LEU A 556 -9.76 10.51 22.88
N PHE A 557 -9.93 11.80 22.60
CA PHE A 557 -11.23 12.42 22.33
C PHE A 557 -11.88 11.84 21.07
N ILE A 558 -11.09 11.65 20.00
CA ILE A 558 -11.56 10.98 18.78
C ILE A 558 -11.93 9.52 19.06
N PHE A 559 -11.15 8.80 19.88
CA PHE A 559 -11.48 7.42 20.26
C PHE A 559 -12.83 7.35 20.99
N ILE A 560 -13.02 8.17 22.02
CA ILE A 560 -14.27 8.18 22.80
C ILE A 560 -15.46 8.57 21.91
N SER A 561 -15.33 9.59 21.06
CA SER A 561 -16.44 10.02 20.20
C SER A 561 -16.78 9.00 19.10
N MET A 562 -15.80 8.38 18.45
CA MET A 562 -16.06 7.34 17.44
C MET A 562 -16.52 6.01 18.05
N VAL A 563 -16.10 5.67 19.27
CA VAL A 563 -16.69 4.55 20.03
C VAL A 563 -18.16 4.85 20.36
N ALA A 564 -18.50 6.05 20.80
CA ALA A 564 -19.89 6.43 21.08
C ALA A 564 -20.77 6.37 19.82
N VAL A 565 -20.27 6.85 18.66
CA VAL A 565 -20.95 6.67 17.36
C VAL A 565 -21.09 5.19 17.00
N GLY A 566 -20.06 4.37 17.23
CA GLY A 566 -20.13 2.93 16.99
C GLY A 566 -21.17 2.22 17.85
N ILE A 567 -21.25 2.55 19.15
CA ILE A 567 -22.27 2.02 20.07
C ILE A 567 -23.67 2.42 19.58
N PHE A 568 -23.87 3.68 19.18
CA PHE A 568 -25.13 4.14 18.60
C PHE A 568 -25.51 3.36 17.33
N VAL A 569 -24.55 3.10 16.42
CA VAL A 569 -24.78 2.29 15.22
C VAL A 569 -25.18 0.85 15.56
N CYS A 570 -24.61 0.25 16.61
CA CYS A 570 -24.92 -1.11 17.04
C CYS A 570 -26.29 -1.25 17.73
N GLU A 571 -26.69 -0.29 18.56
CA GLU A 571 -27.90 -0.38 19.40
C GLU A 571 -29.15 0.25 18.74
N TYR A 572 -29.00 1.28 17.89
CA TYR A 572 -30.14 1.95 17.24
C TYR A 572 -30.65 1.20 15.99
N TYR A 573 -29.76 0.51 15.28
CA TYR A 573 -30.11 -0.23 14.06
C TYR A 573 -30.27 -1.73 14.31
N PRO A 574 -31.12 -2.45 13.55
CA PRO A 574 -31.31 -3.89 13.70
C PRO A 574 -30.12 -4.66 13.11
N VAL A 575 -29.02 -4.71 13.87
CA VAL A 575 -27.78 -5.43 13.53
C VAL A 575 -27.40 -6.50 14.56
N HIS A 576 -28.12 -6.55 15.69
CA HIS A 576 -28.06 -7.59 16.73
C HIS A 576 -26.68 -7.82 17.38
N LEU A 577 -25.73 -6.89 17.23
CA LEU A 577 -24.46 -6.86 17.95
C LEU A 577 -24.59 -5.97 19.20
N PRO A 578 -24.48 -6.48 20.43
CA PRO A 578 -24.55 -5.63 21.62
C PRO A 578 -23.29 -4.78 21.79
N TRP A 579 -23.42 -3.62 22.43
CA TRP A 579 -22.35 -2.63 22.65
C TRP A 579 -21.05 -3.21 23.22
N TYR A 580 -21.11 -4.20 24.11
CA TYR A 580 -19.92 -4.83 24.68
C TYR A 580 -19.17 -5.71 23.66
N GLY A 581 -19.84 -6.22 22.63
CA GLY A 581 -19.22 -6.90 21.49
C GLY A 581 -18.33 -5.95 20.67
N LEU A 582 -18.78 -4.70 20.45
CA LEU A 582 -17.96 -3.66 19.83
C LEU A 582 -16.69 -3.35 20.65
N LEU A 583 -16.81 -3.22 21.98
CA LEU A 583 -15.67 -2.98 22.85
C LEU A 583 -14.68 -4.16 22.83
N LEU A 584 -15.17 -5.40 22.76
CA LEU A 584 -14.32 -6.59 22.61
C LEU A 584 -13.56 -6.61 21.27
N ALA A 585 -14.23 -6.28 20.16
CA ALA A 585 -13.57 -6.17 18.84
C ALA A 585 -12.43 -5.12 18.85
N LEU A 586 -12.65 -3.98 19.50
CA LEU A 586 -11.65 -2.93 19.66
C LEU A 586 -10.52 -3.32 20.63
N GLY A 587 -10.81 -4.14 21.64
CA GLY A 587 -9.80 -4.75 22.52
C GLY A 587 -8.88 -5.75 21.79
N ILE A 588 -9.45 -6.60 20.92
CA ILE A 588 -8.68 -7.52 20.05
C ILE A 588 -7.83 -6.72 19.06
N CYS A 589 -8.39 -5.68 18.44
CA CYS A 589 -7.63 -4.75 17.61
C CYS A 589 -6.45 -4.15 18.38
N GLY A 590 -6.72 -3.48 19.52
CA GLY A 590 -5.69 -2.77 20.29
C GLY A 590 -4.57 -3.65 20.84
N THR A 591 -4.87 -4.89 21.24
CA THR A 591 -3.86 -5.84 21.73
C THR A 591 -2.97 -6.40 20.62
N LEU A 592 -3.54 -6.70 19.44
CA LEU A 592 -2.78 -7.23 18.30
C LEU A 592 -2.11 -6.13 17.44
N PHE A 593 -2.55 -4.87 17.56
CA PHE A 593 -2.06 -3.75 16.75
C PHE A 593 -0.53 -3.60 16.76
N ILE A 594 0.09 -3.66 17.94
CA ILE A 594 1.55 -3.48 18.09
C ILE A 594 2.32 -4.62 17.40
N PRO A 595 2.03 -5.93 17.66
CA PRO A 595 2.61 -7.03 16.88
C PRO A 595 2.48 -6.89 15.35
N ILE A 596 1.28 -6.59 14.83
CA ILE A 596 1.07 -6.48 13.38
C ILE A 596 1.85 -5.29 12.81
N GLY A 597 1.79 -4.13 13.48
CA GLY A 597 2.50 -2.93 13.10
C GLY A 597 4.02 -3.12 13.07
N ILE A 598 4.60 -3.86 14.02
CA ILE A 598 6.03 -4.19 14.04
C ILE A 598 6.42 -5.07 12.85
N ILE A 599 5.63 -6.12 12.55
CA ILE A 599 5.92 -6.96 11.37
C ILE A 599 5.80 -6.13 10.09
N MET A 600 4.74 -5.35 9.90
CA MET A 600 4.56 -4.53 8.70
C MET A 600 5.64 -3.44 8.55
N ALA A 601 6.07 -2.80 9.64
CA ALA A 601 7.16 -1.81 9.64
C ALA A 601 8.52 -2.38 9.22
N ILE A 602 8.73 -3.70 9.32
CA ILE A 602 9.99 -4.37 8.99
C ILE A 602 9.90 -5.13 7.66
N THR A 603 8.79 -5.82 7.37
CA THR A 603 8.63 -6.70 6.19
C THR A 603 7.90 -6.03 5.02
N ASN A 604 7.16 -4.96 5.26
CA ASN A 604 6.15 -4.41 4.35
C ASN A 604 5.09 -5.45 3.92
N GLN A 605 4.71 -6.33 4.84
CA GLN A 605 3.61 -7.30 4.72
C GLN A 605 2.69 -7.20 5.95
N GLN A 606 1.38 -7.15 5.72
CA GLN A 606 0.37 -7.08 6.77
C GLN A 606 -0.09 -8.50 7.16
N SER A 607 -0.13 -8.79 8.46
CA SER A 607 -0.83 -9.98 8.97
C SER A 607 -2.31 -9.65 9.21
N SER A 608 -3.22 -10.54 8.81
CA SER A 608 -4.66 -10.31 8.92
C SER A 608 -5.22 -10.79 10.25
N ILE A 609 -6.04 -9.95 10.90
CA ILE A 609 -6.87 -10.35 12.06
C ILE A 609 -8.34 -10.63 11.68
N TYR A 610 -8.66 -10.60 10.39
CA TYR A 610 -10.00 -10.84 9.88
C TYR A 610 -10.64 -12.13 10.44
N LEU A 611 -9.92 -13.24 10.32
CA LEU A 611 -10.41 -14.56 10.73
C LEU A 611 -10.54 -14.74 12.26
N ILE A 612 -9.69 -14.09 13.07
CA ILE A 612 -9.83 -14.18 14.53
C ILE A 612 -11.02 -13.38 15.03
N CYS A 613 -11.31 -12.22 14.42
CA CYS A 613 -12.52 -11.48 14.74
C CYS A 613 -13.77 -12.29 14.36
N GLN A 614 -13.76 -13.00 13.23
CA GLN A 614 -14.83 -13.93 12.84
C GLN A 614 -15.01 -15.08 13.83
N LEU A 615 -13.92 -15.77 14.19
CA LEU A 615 -13.93 -16.88 15.13
C LEU A 615 -14.47 -16.47 16.51
N VAL A 616 -14.01 -15.34 17.06
CA VAL A 616 -14.42 -14.87 18.38
C VAL A 616 -15.88 -14.40 18.39
N CYS A 617 -16.31 -13.63 17.39
CA CYS A 617 -17.70 -13.19 17.33
C CYS A 617 -18.65 -14.37 17.12
N GLY A 618 -18.30 -15.30 16.22
CA GLY A 618 -19.09 -16.51 15.97
C GLY A 618 -19.22 -17.44 17.19
N ALA A 619 -18.19 -17.49 18.03
CA ALA A 619 -18.21 -18.30 19.25
C ALA A 619 -19.04 -17.68 20.39
N LEU A 620 -19.14 -16.35 20.45
CA LEU A 620 -19.85 -15.61 21.50
C LEU A 620 -21.28 -15.22 21.12
N PHE A 621 -21.54 -14.95 19.84
CA PHE A 621 -22.82 -14.51 19.29
C PHE A 621 -23.26 -15.40 18.10
N PRO A 622 -23.40 -16.73 18.30
CA PRO A 622 -23.80 -17.64 17.24
C PRO A 622 -25.19 -17.31 16.68
N GLY A 623 -25.41 -17.62 15.41
CA GLY A 623 -26.68 -17.41 14.72
C GLY A 623 -26.97 -15.98 14.27
N ARG A 624 -25.99 -15.07 14.36
CA ARG A 624 -26.13 -13.63 14.04
C ARG A 624 -25.12 -13.18 12.97
N PRO A 625 -25.38 -13.45 11.68
CA PRO A 625 -24.42 -13.15 10.61
C PRO A 625 -24.05 -11.67 10.49
N VAL A 626 -25.03 -10.75 10.59
CA VAL A 626 -24.79 -9.30 10.44
C VAL A 626 -24.03 -8.72 11.64
N ALA A 627 -24.23 -9.28 12.84
CA ALA A 627 -23.44 -8.93 14.03
C ALA A 627 -21.97 -9.31 13.86
N ASN A 628 -21.70 -10.49 13.29
CA ASN A 628 -20.36 -10.95 12.95
C ASN A 628 -19.67 -10.01 11.94
N MET A 629 -20.38 -9.55 10.91
CA MET A 629 -19.86 -8.54 9.97
C MET A 629 -19.39 -7.27 10.69
N LEU A 630 -20.23 -6.69 11.55
CA LEU A 630 -19.85 -5.47 12.29
C LEU A 630 -18.67 -5.71 13.24
N PHE A 631 -18.64 -6.82 13.97
CA PHE A 631 -17.53 -7.12 14.89
C PHE A 631 -16.19 -7.21 14.14
N VAL A 632 -16.19 -7.92 13.01
CA VAL A 632 -15.02 -8.07 12.14
C VAL A 632 -14.59 -6.75 11.55
N THR A 633 -15.55 -5.94 11.11
CA THR A 633 -15.36 -4.60 10.58
C THR A 633 -14.66 -3.67 11.57
N TYR A 634 -15.21 -3.53 12.79
CA TYR A 634 -14.61 -2.67 13.82
C TYR A 634 -13.27 -3.19 14.34
N GLY A 635 -13.02 -4.50 14.33
CA GLY A 635 -11.71 -5.08 14.66
C GLY A 635 -10.67 -4.88 13.54
N TYR A 636 -10.93 -5.47 12.36
CA TYR A 636 -9.98 -5.55 11.25
C TYR A 636 -9.72 -4.20 10.57
N ILE A 637 -10.74 -3.38 10.28
CA ILE A 637 -10.53 -2.10 9.57
C ILE A 637 -9.75 -1.13 10.44
N SER A 638 -10.11 -1.00 11.72
CA SER A 638 -9.39 -0.17 12.69
C SER A 638 -7.91 -0.55 12.76
N SER A 639 -7.59 -1.83 12.69
CA SER A 639 -6.21 -2.31 12.61
C SER A 639 -5.56 -1.95 11.27
N ALA A 640 -6.14 -2.38 10.14
CA ALA A 640 -5.57 -2.21 8.80
C ALA A 640 -5.33 -0.73 8.44
N GLN A 641 -6.32 0.13 8.66
CA GLN A 641 -6.23 1.56 8.37
C GLN A 641 -5.32 2.25 9.39
N GLY A 642 -5.36 1.86 10.68
CA GLY A 642 -4.42 2.34 11.68
C GLY A 642 -2.96 2.05 11.37
N ILE A 643 -2.65 0.90 10.76
CA ILE A 643 -1.29 0.57 10.35
C ILE A 643 -0.86 1.44 9.14
N LYS A 644 -1.77 1.77 8.21
CA LYS A 644 -1.50 2.77 7.15
C LYS A 644 -1.27 4.18 7.73
N PHE A 645 -2.13 4.64 8.64
CA PHE A 645 -1.93 5.92 9.34
C PHE A 645 -0.60 5.95 10.11
N SER A 646 -0.15 4.82 10.67
CA SER A 646 1.16 4.68 11.33
C SER A 646 2.32 4.80 10.32
N ALA A 647 2.14 4.29 9.11
CA ALA A 647 3.08 4.48 8.00
C ALA A 647 3.17 5.96 7.60
N ASP A 648 2.04 6.67 7.45
CA ASP A 648 2.03 8.11 7.16
C ASP A 648 2.66 8.95 8.26
N LEU A 649 2.43 8.60 9.54
CA LEU A 649 3.10 9.24 10.67
C LEU A 649 4.62 9.05 10.60
N LYS A 650 5.11 7.91 10.09
CA LYS A 650 6.54 7.70 9.79
C LYS A 650 7.01 8.51 8.57
N LEU A 651 6.21 8.61 7.51
CA LEU A 651 6.54 9.44 6.36
C LEU A 651 6.67 10.92 6.73
N GLY A 652 5.72 11.46 7.50
CA GLY A 652 5.80 12.81 8.03
C GLY A 652 7.00 13.04 8.96
N HIS A 653 7.40 12.02 9.72
CA HIS A 653 8.61 12.03 10.54
C HIS A 653 9.91 12.03 9.69
N TYR A 654 9.92 11.36 8.53
CA TYR A 654 11.04 11.42 7.57
C TYR A 654 11.09 12.73 6.78
N MET A 655 9.93 13.30 6.44
CA MET A 655 9.79 14.58 5.70
C MET A 655 9.76 15.82 6.61
N LYS A 656 9.88 15.64 7.93
CA LYS A 656 9.87 16.68 8.98
C LYS A 656 8.65 17.63 8.87
N ILE A 657 7.47 17.01 8.81
CA ILE A 657 6.17 17.68 8.79
C ILE A 657 5.67 17.84 10.23
N PRO A 658 5.26 19.05 10.67
CA PRO A 658 4.73 19.27 12.01
C PRO A 658 3.55 18.33 12.34
N PRO A 659 3.60 17.55 13.44
CA PRO A 659 2.58 16.52 13.73
C PRO A 659 1.15 17.07 13.84
N ARG A 660 0.99 18.33 14.28
CA ARG A 660 -0.31 19.02 14.37
C ARG A 660 -0.92 19.39 13.02
N ILE A 661 -0.10 19.59 11.97
CA ILE A 661 -0.60 19.82 10.60
C ILE A 661 -0.99 18.47 10.00
N LEU A 662 -0.10 17.47 10.12
CA LEU A 662 -0.31 16.11 9.63
C LEU A 662 -1.63 15.50 10.15
N PHE A 663 -1.92 15.69 11.44
CA PHE A 663 -3.20 15.34 12.08
C PHE A 663 -4.42 15.94 11.37
N LYS A 664 -4.40 17.24 11.08
CA LYS A 664 -5.53 17.93 10.45
C LYS A 664 -5.74 17.44 9.02
N VAL A 665 -4.66 17.25 8.26
CA VAL A 665 -4.71 16.74 6.88
C VAL A 665 -5.35 15.35 6.85
N GLN A 666 -4.87 14.42 7.68
CA GLN A 666 -5.37 13.04 7.69
C GLN A 666 -6.84 12.94 8.10
N ILE A 667 -7.28 13.68 9.12
CA ILE A 667 -8.70 13.68 9.55
C ILE A 667 -9.62 14.23 8.46
N VAL A 668 -9.30 15.39 7.88
CA VAL A 668 -10.12 16.02 6.83
C VAL A 668 -10.17 15.14 5.58
N ALA A 669 -9.05 14.55 5.17
CA ALA A 669 -8.95 13.62 4.05
C ALA A 669 -9.80 12.35 4.28
N THR A 670 -9.82 11.82 5.51
CA THR A 670 -10.63 10.65 5.89
C THR A 670 -12.12 10.94 5.81
N ILE A 671 -12.56 12.09 6.35
CA ILE A 671 -13.97 12.51 6.34
C ILE A 671 -14.44 12.67 4.89
N ILE A 672 -13.71 13.44 4.08
CA ILE A 672 -14.12 13.75 2.70
C ILE A 672 -14.10 12.50 1.81
N ALA A 673 -13.12 11.61 1.97
CA ALA A 673 -13.09 10.32 1.27
C ALA A 673 -14.29 9.42 1.63
N SER A 674 -14.67 9.39 2.92
CA SER A 674 -15.83 8.61 3.38
C SER A 674 -17.13 9.13 2.76
N LEU A 675 -17.28 10.46 2.65
CA LEU A 675 -18.44 11.09 2.02
C LEU A 675 -18.49 10.80 0.50
N SER A 676 -17.38 10.96 -0.23
CA SER A 676 -17.34 10.71 -1.67
C SER A 676 -17.52 9.22 -2.02
N GLN A 677 -16.99 8.32 -1.19
CA GLN A 677 -17.23 6.88 -1.34
C GLN A 677 -18.72 6.53 -1.19
N ILE A 678 -19.40 6.99 -0.13
CA ILE A 678 -20.83 6.68 0.06
C ILE A 678 -21.69 7.32 -1.04
N LEU A 679 -21.35 8.52 -1.50
CA LEU A 679 -22.04 9.15 -2.63
C LEU A 679 -21.95 8.30 -3.90
N VAL A 680 -20.75 7.81 -4.24
CA VAL A 680 -20.54 6.91 -5.39
C VAL A 680 -21.26 5.58 -5.20
N LEU A 681 -21.25 5.00 -3.99
CA LEU A 681 -21.93 3.73 -3.72
C LEU A 681 -23.44 3.81 -3.98
N ASN A 682 -24.11 4.82 -3.44
CA ASN A 682 -25.55 5.00 -3.65
C ASN A 682 -25.87 5.39 -5.10
N TRP A 683 -24.97 6.14 -5.77
CA TRP A 683 -25.09 6.38 -7.21
C TRP A 683 -24.99 5.07 -8.02
N MET A 684 -24.08 4.16 -7.68
CA MET A 684 -23.97 2.85 -8.34
C MET A 684 -25.22 1.99 -8.08
N PHE A 685 -25.75 1.94 -6.86
CA PHE A 685 -27.00 1.24 -6.55
C PHE A 685 -28.21 1.77 -7.35
N ALA A 686 -28.24 3.07 -7.65
CA ALA A 686 -29.31 3.69 -8.42
C ALA A 686 -29.16 3.54 -9.96
N ASN A 687 -27.93 3.45 -10.47
CA ASN A 687 -27.64 3.54 -11.91
C ASN A 687 -27.09 2.26 -12.55
N VAL A 688 -26.64 1.26 -11.77
CA VAL A 688 -26.06 0.01 -12.29
C VAL A 688 -27.05 -1.15 -12.09
N PRO A 689 -27.87 -1.49 -13.10
CA PRO A 689 -28.85 -2.56 -12.98
C PRO A 689 -28.18 -3.93 -12.76
N GLY A 690 -28.70 -4.71 -11.82
CA GLY A 690 -28.26 -6.09 -11.58
C GLY A 690 -26.92 -6.25 -10.85
N ILE A 691 -26.34 -5.18 -10.29
CA ILE A 691 -25.07 -5.20 -9.56
C ILE A 691 -24.91 -6.40 -8.60
N CYS A 692 -23.70 -6.94 -8.53
CA CYS A 692 -23.29 -8.15 -7.80
C CYS A 692 -23.77 -9.51 -8.35
N LYS A 693 -24.68 -9.54 -9.35
CA LYS A 693 -25.06 -10.78 -10.04
C LYS A 693 -23.96 -11.24 -11.03
N PRO A 694 -23.76 -12.55 -11.21
CA PRO A 694 -22.76 -13.07 -12.14
C PRO A 694 -23.05 -12.71 -13.60
N ASP A 695 -24.32 -12.62 -13.98
CA ASP A 695 -24.77 -12.42 -15.37
C ASP A 695 -24.77 -10.93 -15.82
N THR A 696 -23.94 -10.08 -15.20
CA THR A 696 -23.87 -8.64 -15.52
C THR A 696 -22.89 -8.35 -16.65
N SER A 697 -23.36 -7.74 -17.73
CA SER A 697 -22.56 -7.36 -18.91
C SER A 697 -21.28 -6.57 -18.57
N ASN A 698 -21.37 -5.66 -17.60
CA ASN A 698 -20.25 -4.79 -17.19
C ASN A 698 -19.24 -5.43 -16.21
N GLY A 699 -19.48 -6.65 -15.72
CA GLY A 699 -18.56 -7.39 -14.84
C GLY A 699 -18.55 -6.98 -13.37
N PHE A 700 -19.62 -6.35 -12.88
CA PHE A 700 -19.77 -5.93 -11.48
C PHE A 700 -20.22 -7.08 -10.57
N ILE A 701 -19.37 -8.09 -10.41
CA ILE A 701 -19.68 -9.31 -9.64
C ILE A 701 -19.46 -9.20 -8.11
N CYS A 702 -18.95 -8.05 -7.64
CA CYS A 702 -18.69 -7.73 -6.22
C CYS A 702 -17.83 -8.80 -5.49
N PRO A 703 -16.57 -9.02 -5.93
CA PRO A 703 -15.78 -10.18 -5.51
C PRO A 703 -15.40 -10.18 -4.03
N LEU A 704 -15.07 -9.01 -3.46
CA LEU A 704 -14.70 -8.87 -2.03
C LEU A 704 -15.92 -9.09 -1.13
N ALA A 705 -17.00 -8.35 -1.38
CA ALA A 705 -18.30 -8.52 -0.72
C ALA A 705 -18.79 -9.98 -0.74
N ARG A 706 -18.61 -10.71 -1.85
CA ARG A 706 -19.00 -12.13 -1.95
C ARG A 706 -18.17 -13.05 -1.04
N VAL A 707 -16.86 -12.81 -0.91
CA VAL A 707 -16.00 -13.58 0.01
C VAL A 707 -16.31 -13.23 1.47
N HIS A 708 -16.62 -11.96 1.76
CA HIS A 708 -17.00 -11.51 3.09
C HIS A 708 -18.37 -12.08 3.53
N PHE A 709 -19.35 -12.08 2.63
CA PHE A 709 -20.64 -12.76 2.77
C PHE A 709 -20.47 -14.25 3.03
N ASN A 710 -19.60 -14.94 2.27
CA ASN A 710 -19.33 -16.35 2.53
C ASN A 710 -18.73 -16.58 3.93
N GLY A 711 -17.89 -15.65 4.40
CA GLY A 711 -17.41 -15.63 5.79
C GLY A 711 -18.50 -15.40 6.84
N SER A 712 -19.49 -14.52 6.61
CA SER A 712 -20.57 -14.28 7.58
C SER A 712 -21.48 -15.50 7.77
N ILE A 713 -21.69 -16.30 6.72
CA ILE A 713 -22.46 -17.56 6.79
C ILE A 713 -21.75 -18.57 7.71
N LEU A 714 -20.48 -18.87 7.41
CA LEU A 714 -19.74 -19.90 8.16
C LEU A 714 -19.53 -19.49 9.63
N TRP A 715 -19.03 -18.28 9.86
CA TRP A 715 -18.62 -17.87 11.20
C TRP A 715 -19.77 -17.26 12.00
N GLY A 716 -20.71 -16.57 11.37
CA GLY A 716 -21.78 -15.83 12.05
C GLY A 716 -23.12 -16.55 12.11
N ALA A 717 -23.60 -17.13 10.99
CA ALA A 717 -24.87 -17.85 10.97
C ALA A 717 -24.72 -19.28 11.52
N VAL A 718 -23.97 -20.15 10.83
CA VAL A 718 -23.81 -21.57 11.19
C VAL A 718 -22.92 -21.74 12.43
N GLY A 719 -21.90 -20.89 12.59
CA GLY A 719 -21.07 -20.76 13.78
C GLY A 719 -19.90 -21.76 13.85
N PRO A 720 -18.76 -21.37 14.47
CA PRO A 720 -17.54 -22.17 14.49
C PRO A 720 -17.70 -23.53 15.16
N GLN A 721 -18.63 -23.66 16.13
CA GLN A 721 -18.89 -24.93 16.82
C GLN A 721 -19.33 -26.07 15.87
N LYS A 722 -19.99 -25.73 14.75
CA LYS A 722 -20.47 -26.70 13.76
C LYS A 722 -19.41 -27.15 12.75
N PHE A 723 -18.34 -26.38 12.57
CA PHE A 723 -17.21 -26.72 11.69
C PHE A 723 -16.01 -27.28 12.44
N PHE A 724 -15.73 -26.75 13.64
CA PHE A 724 -14.49 -27.00 14.40
C PHE A 724 -14.71 -27.69 15.76
N GLY A 725 -15.96 -28.06 16.10
CA GLY A 725 -16.27 -28.87 17.29
C GLY A 725 -15.76 -30.32 17.18
N PRO A 726 -15.73 -31.10 18.28
CA PRO A 726 -15.02 -32.38 18.33
C PRO A 726 -15.43 -33.42 17.27
N ASN A 727 -16.71 -33.43 16.89
CA ASN A 727 -17.27 -34.36 15.90
C ASN A 727 -17.54 -33.70 14.53
N ALA A 728 -16.96 -32.52 14.27
CA ALA A 728 -17.18 -31.75 13.06
C ALA A 728 -16.12 -32.03 11.97
N THR A 729 -16.52 -31.86 10.70
CA THR A 729 -15.69 -32.19 9.52
C THR A 729 -14.34 -31.47 9.46
N TYR A 730 -14.21 -30.28 10.07
CA TYR A 730 -13.00 -29.45 10.02
C TYR A 730 -12.31 -29.29 11.38
N ALA A 731 -12.65 -30.12 12.38
CA ALA A 731 -12.05 -30.10 13.73
C ALA A 731 -10.51 -30.15 13.74
N SER A 732 -9.93 -30.88 12.78
CA SER A 732 -8.49 -31.00 12.53
C SER A 732 -7.76 -29.66 12.40
N LEU A 733 -8.41 -28.62 11.85
CA LEU A 733 -7.77 -27.33 11.59
C LEU A 733 -7.51 -26.50 12.86
N VAL A 734 -8.15 -26.84 13.98
CA VAL A 734 -7.84 -26.21 15.28
C VAL A 734 -6.38 -26.48 15.70
N TRP A 735 -5.80 -27.62 15.29
CA TRP A 735 -4.39 -27.94 15.54
C TRP A 735 -3.40 -27.01 14.83
N CYS A 736 -3.84 -26.19 13.86
CA CYS A 736 -3.00 -25.17 13.26
C CYS A 736 -2.62 -24.06 14.28
N PHE A 737 -3.43 -23.80 15.30
CA PHE A 737 -3.08 -22.85 16.38
C PHE A 737 -1.83 -23.27 17.18
N PRO A 738 -1.76 -24.46 17.82
CA PRO A 738 -0.56 -24.88 18.53
C PRO A 738 0.65 -25.07 17.61
N ILE A 739 0.46 -25.54 16.36
CA ILE A 739 1.55 -25.61 15.36
C ILE A 739 2.13 -24.21 15.10
N GLY A 740 1.27 -23.22 14.85
CA GLY A 740 1.66 -21.82 14.67
C GLY A 740 2.33 -21.21 15.90
N ALA A 741 1.87 -21.53 17.11
CA ALA A 741 2.49 -21.06 18.35
C ALA A 741 3.90 -21.64 18.56
N ILE A 742 4.07 -22.95 18.34
CA ILE A 742 5.30 -23.69 18.65
C ILE A 742 6.39 -23.47 17.61
N ALA A 743 6.06 -23.38 16.31
CA ALA A 743 7.06 -23.31 15.24
C ALA A 743 8.06 -22.14 15.38
N PRO A 744 7.65 -20.89 15.72
CA PRO A 744 8.59 -19.80 16.00
C PRO A 744 9.48 -20.03 17.21
N ILE A 745 9.00 -20.73 18.24
CA ILE A 745 9.79 -21.03 19.45
C ILE A 745 10.92 -22.00 19.11
N LEU A 746 10.62 -23.06 18.34
CA LEU A 746 11.63 -24.00 17.84
C LEU A 746 12.65 -23.29 16.93
N LEU A 747 12.16 -22.48 15.99
CA LEU A 747 12.99 -21.68 15.08
C LEU A 747 13.91 -20.71 15.84
N TRP A 748 13.40 -20.07 16.90
CA TRP A 748 14.15 -19.16 17.75
C TRP A 748 15.22 -19.86 18.57
N LEU A 749 14.90 -20.99 19.19
CA LEU A 749 15.86 -21.80 19.97
C LEU A 749 17.04 -22.25 19.10
N TYR A 750 16.76 -22.64 17.85
CA TYR A 750 17.80 -22.95 16.86
C TYR A 750 18.61 -21.71 16.45
N ALA A 751 17.94 -20.64 16.02
CA ALA A 751 18.58 -19.42 15.53
C ALA A 751 19.43 -18.70 16.59
N ARG A 752 19.02 -18.74 17.87
CA ARG A 752 19.72 -18.11 19.00
C ARG A 752 21.17 -18.57 19.16
N ARG A 753 21.52 -19.78 18.71
CA ARG A 753 22.90 -20.31 18.74
C ARG A 753 23.71 -20.04 17.45
N ARG A 754 23.08 -19.69 16.32
CA ARG A 754 23.74 -19.54 15.00
C ARG A 754 23.44 -18.18 14.35
N LYS A 755 24.12 -17.13 14.82
CA LYS A 755 23.89 -15.72 14.41
C LYS A 755 23.95 -15.45 12.90
N SER A 756 24.71 -16.23 12.12
CA SER A 756 24.90 -16.08 10.67
C SER A 756 23.92 -16.89 9.80
N SER A 757 23.06 -17.73 10.39
CA SER A 757 22.21 -18.65 9.62
C SER A 757 21.12 -17.93 8.82
N LEU A 758 20.87 -18.40 7.59
CA LEU A 758 19.72 -17.99 6.77
C LEU A 758 18.38 -18.16 7.50
N VAL A 759 18.30 -19.06 8.47
CA VAL A 759 17.13 -19.30 9.32
C VAL A 759 16.65 -18.04 10.05
N ARG A 760 17.54 -17.09 10.41
CA ARG A 760 17.14 -15.79 11.02
C ARG A 760 16.34 -14.89 10.06
N LYS A 761 16.27 -15.21 8.76
CA LYS A 761 15.47 -14.51 7.75
C LYS A 761 14.09 -15.14 7.52
N ILE A 762 13.78 -16.29 8.12
CA ILE A 762 12.47 -16.92 8.04
C ILE A 762 11.53 -16.21 9.02
N ASN A 763 10.47 -15.61 8.51
CA ASN A 763 9.43 -14.93 9.28
C ASN A 763 8.14 -15.76 9.14
N LEU A 764 7.96 -16.73 10.05
CA LEU A 764 6.82 -17.67 10.01
C LEU A 764 5.44 -17.00 9.98
N PRO A 765 5.18 -15.85 10.64
CA PRO A 765 3.94 -15.09 10.44
C PRO A 765 3.67 -14.72 8.98
N VAL A 766 4.71 -14.39 8.20
CA VAL A 766 4.59 -14.08 6.76
C VAL A 766 4.51 -15.35 5.91
N VAL A 767 5.18 -16.44 6.30
CA VAL A 767 5.06 -17.74 5.61
C VAL A 767 3.64 -18.29 5.73
N PHE A 768 3.08 -18.33 6.94
CA PHE A 768 1.70 -18.77 7.16
C PHE A 768 0.68 -17.74 6.66
N GLY A 769 0.97 -16.44 6.79
CA GLY A 769 0.12 -15.38 6.23
C GLY A 769 0.05 -15.34 4.70
N SER A 770 0.88 -16.11 3.98
CA SER A 770 1.00 -16.08 2.52
C SER A 770 -0.32 -16.24 1.77
N LEU A 771 -1.24 -17.11 2.21
CA LEU A 771 -2.51 -17.37 1.51
C LEU A 771 -3.69 -16.51 2.01
N SER A 772 -3.47 -15.48 2.85
CA SER A 772 -4.56 -14.71 3.48
C SER A 772 -5.46 -13.93 2.51
N TRP A 773 -5.10 -13.84 1.23
CA TRP A 773 -5.90 -13.25 0.15
C TRP A 773 -6.57 -14.28 -0.76
N ILE A 774 -6.49 -15.58 -0.44
CA ILE A 774 -7.14 -16.66 -1.17
C ILE A 774 -8.35 -17.16 -0.35
N PRO A 775 -9.58 -17.11 -0.89
CA PRO A 775 -10.04 -16.32 -2.06
C PRO A 775 -10.07 -14.80 -1.73
N PRO A 776 -10.21 -13.88 -2.72
CA PRO A 776 -10.47 -14.09 -4.15
C PRO A 776 -9.23 -14.15 -5.06
N ALA A 777 -8.01 -13.93 -4.53
CA ALA A 777 -6.81 -14.06 -5.35
C ALA A 777 -6.56 -15.52 -5.75
N THR A 778 -6.11 -15.75 -6.99
CA THR A 778 -5.79 -17.11 -7.48
C THR A 778 -4.29 -17.38 -7.41
N GLY A 779 -3.88 -18.63 -7.63
CA GLY A 779 -2.46 -19.01 -7.55
C GLY A 779 -1.57 -18.29 -8.56
N LEU A 780 -2.13 -17.86 -9.71
CA LEU A 780 -1.43 -17.06 -10.72
C LEU A 780 -0.97 -15.71 -10.14
N ASN A 781 -1.83 -15.03 -9.39
CA ASN A 781 -1.55 -13.69 -8.88
C ASN A 781 -0.35 -13.71 -7.93
N PHE A 782 -0.18 -14.78 -7.15
CA PHE A 782 1.03 -15.00 -6.35
C PHE A 782 2.23 -15.45 -7.17
N SER A 783 2.05 -16.35 -8.15
CA SER A 783 3.16 -16.94 -8.90
C SER A 783 3.83 -15.95 -9.88
N VAL A 784 3.07 -15.05 -10.51
CA VAL A 784 3.63 -13.97 -11.35
C VAL A 784 4.20 -12.83 -10.50
N TRP A 785 3.55 -12.44 -9.41
CA TRP A 785 4.08 -11.46 -8.45
C TRP A 785 5.47 -11.87 -7.92
N ALA A 786 5.62 -13.16 -7.61
CA ALA A 786 6.89 -13.76 -7.22
C ALA A 786 7.96 -13.65 -8.32
N LEU A 787 7.61 -13.96 -9.57
CA LEU A 787 8.50 -13.87 -10.72
C LEU A 787 8.98 -12.43 -10.95
N VAL A 788 8.07 -11.44 -10.93
CA VAL A 788 8.42 -10.02 -11.09
C VAL A 788 9.28 -9.53 -9.93
N CYS A 789 8.97 -9.93 -8.69
CA CYS A 789 9.81 -9.60 -7.53
C CYS A 789 11.22 -10.20 -7.65
N PHE A 790 11.36 -11.43 -8.16
CA PHE A 790 12.68 -12.03 -8.44
C PHE A 790 13.43 -11.26 -9.54
N VAL A 791 12.80 -10.96 -10.67
CA VAL A 791 13.45 -10.22 -11.78
C VAL A 791 13.95 -8.85 -11.32
N PHE A 792 13.10 -8.04 -10.68
CA PHE A 792 13.48 -6.69 -10.29
C PHE A 792 14.29 -6.64 -8.99
N ASN A 793 13.80 -7.25 -7.92
CA ASN A 793 14.35 -7.08 -6.58
C ASN A 793 15.46 -8.09 -6.22
N HIS A 794 15.72 -9.09 -7.08
CA HIS A 794 16.92 -9.93 -7.02
C HIS A 794 17.87 -9.69 -8.20
N LEU A 795 17.46 -9.95 -9.45
CA LEU A 795 18.38 -9.93 -10.60
C LEU A 795 18.83 -8.52 -10.98
N ILE A 796 17.88 -7.63 -11.29
CA ILE A 796 18.18 -6.24 -11.69
C ILE A 796 18.83 -5.48 -10.52
N LYS A 797 18.34 -5.66 -9.29
CA LYS A 797 18.96 -5.06 -8.09
C LYS A 797 20.43 -5.47 -7.88
N ARG A 798 20.82 -6.69 -8.26
CA ARG A 798 22.22 -7.17 -8.18
C ARG A 798 23.07 -6.70 -9.35
N ARG A 799 22.58 -6.79 -10.59
CA ARG A 799 23.33 -6.42 -11.81
C ARG A 799 23.40 -4.91 -12.06
N ALA A 800 22.40 -4.17 -11.60
CA ALA A 800 22.14 -2.79 -12.00
C ALA A 800 21.61 -1.93 -10.84
N GLY A 801 22.21 -2.06 -9.64
CA GLY A 801 21.79 -1.38 -8.40
C GLY A 801 21.42 0.12 -8.54
N PRO A 802 22.26 0.98 -9.17
CA PRO A 802 21.93 2.39 -9.38
C PRO A 802 20.69 2.64 -10.25
N TRP A 803 20.44 1.81 -11.27
CA TRP A 803 19.22 1.88 -12.09
C TRP A 803 17.99 1.48 -11.26
N TRP A 804 18.11 0.41 -10.46
CA TRP A 804 17.04 -0.04 -9.55
C TRP A 804 16.65 1.07 -8.56
N ALA A 805 17.65 1.70 -7.93
CA ALA A 805 17.43 2.82 -7.00
C ALA A 805 16.86 4.08 -7.68
N LYS A 806 17.19 4.35 -8.94
CA LYS A 806 16.73 5.55 -9.67
C LYS A 806 15.33 5.41 -10.27
N TYR A 807 14.99 4.24 -10.82
CA TYR A 807 13.83 4.08 -11.70
C TYR A 807 12.77 3.04 -11.24
N THR A 808 13.06 2.08 -10.36
CA THR A 808 12.09 1.00 -10.02
C THR A 808 10.77 1.54 -9.45
N MET A 809 10.82 2.61 -8.64
CA MET A 809 9.62 3.28 -8.14
C MET A 809 8.84 4.00 -9.25
N THR A 810 9.54 4.70 -10.13
CA THR A 810 8.95 5.39 -11.28
C THR A 810 8.34 4.39 -12.28
N LEU A 811 8.92 3.19 -12.41
CA LEU A 811 8.39 2.08 -13.19
C LEU A 811 7.07 1.57 -12.60
N SER A 812 7.02 1.25 -11.30
CA SER A 812 5.75 0.85 -10.66
C SER A 812 4.68 1.91 -10.85
N ALA A 813 5.01 3.17 -10.58
CA ALA A 813 4.08 4.28 -10.71
C ALA A 813 3.55 4.43 -12.15
N ALA A 814 4.42 4.29 -13.15
CA ALA A 814 4.05 4.40 -14.57
C ALA A 814 3.17 3.23 -15.06
N LEU A 815 3.41 2.02 -14.55
CA LEU A 815 2.58 0.84 -14.85
C LEU A 815 1.21 0.94 -14.14
N ASP A 816 1.19 1.28 -12.84
CA ASP A 816 -0.04 1.47 -12.06
C ASP A 816 -0.93 2.57 -12.69
N SER A 817 -0.33 3.69 -13.12
CA SER A 817 -1.05 4.79 -13.75
C SER A 817 -1.40 4.58 -15.22
N GLY A 818 -0.56 3.86 -15.98
CA GLY A 818 -0.87 3.50 -17.37
C GLY A 818 -2.05 2.54 -17.41
N LEU A 819 -2.06 1.54 -16.52
CA LEU A 819 -3.19 0.66 -16.25
C LEU A 819 -4.43 1.46 -15.84
N ALA A 820 -4.35 2.31 -14.81
CA ALA A 820 -5.51 3.04 -14.29
C ALA A 820 -6.21 3.90 -15.36
N PHE A 821 -5.44 4.68 -16.14
CA PHE A 821 -5.99 5.46 -17.25
C PHE A 821 -6.50 4.57 -18.39
N GLY A 822 -5.81 3.47 -18.70
CA GLY A 822 -6.24 2.51 -19.72
C GLY A 822 -7.58 1.88 -19.36
N VAL A 823 -7.75 1.45 -18.12
CA VAL A 823 -8.99 0.86 -17.58
C VAL A 823 -10.15 1.85 -17.63
N VAL A 824 -9.93 3.13 -17.24
CA VAL A 824 -10.96 4.18 -17.33
C VAL A 824 -11.41 4.40 -18.78
N VAL A 825 -10.48 4.50 -19.72
CA VAL A 825 -10.80 4.73 -21.15
C VAL A 825 -11.45 3.49 -21.80
N VAL A 826 -10.93 2.29 -21.53
CA VAL A 826 -11.53 1.02 -21.99
C VAL A 826 -12.94 0.85 -21.43
N PHE A 827 -13.15 1.09 -20.14
CA PHE A 827 -14.45 0.92 -19.50
C PHE A 827 -15.47 1.94 -20.00
N PHE A 828 -15.23 3.25 -19.82
CA PHE A 828 -16.23 4.26 -20.17
C PHE A 828 -16.34 4.52 -21.69
N GLY A 829 -15.28 4.26 -22.46
CA GLY A 829 -15.26 4.48 -23.90
C GLY A 829 -15.78 3.31 -24.75
N PHE A 830 -15.67 2.06 -24.28
CA PHE A 830 -15.97 0.88 -25.11
C PHE A 830 -16.88 -0.15 -24.42
N VAL A 831 -16.64 -0.48 -23.14
CA VAL A 831 -17.44 -1.50 -22.43
C VAL A 831 -18.81 -0.95 -22.03
N PHE A 832 -18.84 0.17 -21.30
CA PHE A 832 -20.07 0.77 -20.77
C PHE A 832 -21.06 1.22 -21.86
N PRO A 833 -20.62 1.71 -23.04
CA PRO A 833 -21.53 1.98 -24.18
C PRO A 833 -22.01 0.73 -24.95
N GLY A 834 -21.63 -0.49 -24.57
CA GLY A 834 -22.03 -1.74 -25.24
C GLY A 834 -21.37 -1.99 -26.60
N LEU A 835 -20.37 -1.18 -26.99
CA LEU A 835 -19.69 -1.29 -28.30
C LEU A 835 -18.97 -2.64 -28.50
N MET A 836 -18.66 -3.34 -27.40
CA MET A 836 -17.97 -4.62 -27.39
C MET A 836 -18.90 -5.84 -27.41
N ASP A 837 -20.20 -5.68 -27.10
CA ASP A 837 -21.11 -6.82 -26.86
C ASP A 837 -21.31 -7.70 -28.11
N ASN A 838 -21.20 -7.10 -29.30
CA ASN A 838 -21.30 -7.80 -30.59
C ASN A 838 -19.96 -8.33 -31.12
N TRP A 839 -18.83 -8.03 -30.48
CA TRP A 839 -17.50 -8.32 -31.02
C TRP A 839 -16.80 -9.45 -30.27
N SER A 840 -16.95 -10.67 -30.80
CA SER A 840 -16.28 -11.87 -30.29
C SER A 840 -15.33 -12.49 -31.32
N TRP A 841 -14.18 -12.97 -30.86
CA TRP A 841 -13.22 -13.72 -31.66
C TRP A 841 -12.43 -14.70 -30.76
N TRP A 842 -11.45 -15.41 -31.30
CA TRP A 842 -10.70 -16.41 -30.55
C TRP A 842 -10.10 -15.87 -29.23
N GLY A 843 -9.53 -14.66 -29.23
CA GLY A 843 -8.94 -14.03 -28.04
C GLY A 843 -9.92 -13.60 -26.95
N THR A 844 -11.21 -13.40 -27.26
CA THR A 844 -12.26 -13.11 -26.26
C THR A 844 -12.94 -14.37 -25.73
N GLU A 845 -12.81 -15.50 -26.44
CA GLU A 845 -13.52 -16.74 -26.11
C GLU A 845 -12.65 -17.89 -25.61
N ILE A 846 -11.36 -17.96 -25.98
CA ILE A 846 -10.53 -19.15 -25.68
C ILE A 846 -10.38 -19.42 -24.18
N TYR A 847 -10.21 -18.38 -23.36
CA TYR A 847 -10.08 -18.53 -21.91
C TYR A 847 -11.39 -18.98 -21.22
N LYS A 848 -12.55 -18.77 -21.86
CA LYS A 848 -13.86 -19.25 -21.37
C LYS A 848 -14.12 -20.73 -21.70
N ARG A 849 -13.32 -21.32 -22.61
CA ARG A 849 -13.55 -22.65 -23.18
C ARG A 849 -12.75 -23.73 -22.45
N GLY A 850 -13.28 -24.21 -21.33
CA GLY A 850 -12.75 -25.41 -20.66
C GLY A 850 -13.11 -25.48 -19.18
N CYS A 851 -12.61 -26.54 -18.53
CA CYS A 851 -12.91 -26.82 -17.13
C CYS A 851 -12.38 -25.81 -16.10
N ASP A 852 -11.44 -24.93 -16.47
CA ASP A 852 -10.95 -23.85 -15.59
C ASP A 852 -11.95 -22.69 -15.46
N TRP A 853 -12.66 -22.35 -16.55
CA TRP A 853 -13.71 -21.32 -16.52
C TRP A 853 -15.03 -21.89 -16.00
N ALA A 854 -15.36 -23.12 -16.36
CA ALA A 854 -16.55 -23.82 -15.89
C ALA A 854 -16.43 -24.36 -14.45
N ALA A 855 -15.22 -24.30 -13.85
CA ALA A 855 -14.90 -24.83 -12.53
C ALA A 855 -15.37 -26.30 -12.33
N CYS A 856 -14.87 -27.21 -13.17
CA CYS A 856 -15.20 -28.64 -13.06
C CYS A 856 -14.67 -29.25 -11.74
N SER A 857 -15.48 -30.09 -11.08
CA SER A 857 -15.01 -30.99 -10.03
C SER A 857 -14.31 -32.23 -10.62
N TYR A 858 -13.52 -32.94 -9.80
CA TYR A 858 -12.86 -34.19 -10.20
C TYR A 858 -13.77 -35.42 -10.01
N LEU A 859 -14.64 -35.38 -9.00
CA LEU A 859 -15.74 -36.33 -8.83
C LEU A 859 -17.07 -35.62 -9.08
N SER A 860 -17.97 -36.27 -9.82
CA SER A 860 -19.37 -35.85 -9.98
C SER A 860 -20.26 -36.55 -8.95
N VAL A 861 -21.24 -35.85 -8.39
CA VAL A 861 -22.32 -36.45 -7.60
C VAL A 861 -23.36 -37.05 -8.55
N PRO A 862 -23.83 -38.30 -8.36
CA PRO A 862 -24.95 -38.84 -9.12
C PRO A 862 -26.25 -38.04 -8.91
N GLU A 863 -27.16 -38.04 -9.89
CA GLU A 863 -28.42 -37.30 -9.76
C GLU A 863 -29.31 -37.86 -8.66
N GLY A 864 -29.56 -37.06 -7.63
CA GLY A 864 -30.35 -37.44 -6.44
C GLY A 864 -29.51 -37.92 -5.24
N ASP A 865 -28.22 -38.22 -5.44
CA ASP A 865 -27.29 -38.54 -4.36
C ASP A 865 -26.73 -37.28 -3.68
N HIS A 866 -26.05 -37.50 -2.55
CA HIS A 866 -25.40 -36.48 -1.73
C HIS A 866 -24.08 -37.02 -1.18
N PHE A 867 -23.08 -36.15 -1.00
CA PHE A 867 -21.79 -36.55 -0.42
C PHE A 867 -21.63 -36.10 1.04
N GLY A 868 -20.78 -36.86 1.75
CA GLY A 868 -20.46 -36.64 3.16
C GLY A 868 -21.55 -37.10 4.13
N PRO A 869 -21.35 -36.90 5.44
CA PRO A 869 -22.29 -37.37 6.46
C PRO A 869 -23.59 -36.56 6.44
N ARG A 870 -24.73 -37.26 6.52
CA ARG A 870 -25.97 -36.65 7.00
C ARG A 870 -25.80 -36.26 8.47
N PHE A 871 -26.59 -35.30 8.94
CA PHE A 871 -26.68 -35.06 10.38
C PHE A 871 -27.17 -36.33 11.08
N PRO A 872 -26.65 -36.68 12.28
CA PRO A 872 -27.31 -37.67 13.12
C PRO A 872 -28.71 -37.17 13.46
N ASN A 873 -29.70 -38.06 13.33
CA ASN A 873 -31.07 -37.84 13.77
C ASN A 873 -31.14 -37.78 15.31
#